data_AF-A0A4Q0MEF9-F1
#
_entry.id   AF-A0A4Q0MEF9-F1
#
_cell.length_a   1.000
_cell.length_b   1.000
_cell.length_c   1.000
_cell.angle_alpha   90.00
_cell.angle_beta   90.00
_cell.angle_gamma   90.00
#
_symmetry.space_group_name_H-M   'P 1'
#
loop_
_entity.id
_entity.type
_entity.pdbx_description
1 polymer ?
#
loop_
_entity_poly.entity_id
_entity_poly.type
_entity_poly.pdbx_seq_one_letter_code
_entity_poly.pdbx_strand_id
1 'polypeptide(L)'
;MLRVKNVVFWTVFVGYSILVLLLIENFKTNISESTITHPRGKKEIIRLPYNSDMDGEKGQYSYRFYFNNSFLFSGSLHIIPDDCLTEITINGKQLPKSAFFSNSCNCFNGLYLDIDNYLRKGENSIEFTIDNKQGRYGVYVKDITFYEKYFLLALIPFFLLFLRIKVLFISLLNKLTLIFQNNQGLILLLLFEFYMLLQCILSRRFLFVKGIYEYVYIVILLIIALTLTIPKIYCNFHCGKRLSIMFAFSVAIFIIYLFNIPESAFSYDYNGHMQYIQYILERRHVPVASGGWSFYHPSLYYLCASFVLQIAGYRDFFVSEAVPKISQALSLVIFIFYLYYSLKTIDLFYRQNKLISRKDSMSPKIYLLVAGVVMFWTSNAICSIRVGNDIMFDLLYAVSFYFTVKWWYMRRIEHFVLALTFAALCVWAKTNGLIAFGVIGLLLVFVGIIPQLNRRSVQYLFKLVLYIVVFSSTLYFSFYDKLEMNKVHSDNKLIVGNVGGLSESLKVYNTTENFLVLNPVKFVEIPFTSSFDDNKGRQFFWFYLLKTSMFGEFRFDGIFISWMARGLSLLLLAVIPIFVLGIFSSFREALPISVNICLLLLSMILFRIFYPYSCSNDFRYIYPTVVPFAIFIGKGIEAFDTQKWLRSFLSIILFIFVVFCGLFQIMNIVINM
;
A
#
# COMPACT_ATOMS: atom_id res chain seq x y z
N MET A 1 13.90 32.42 18.99
CA MET A 1 14.91 31.36 18.74
C MET A 1 14.38 30.08 18.09
N LEU A 2 13.35 29.39 18.62
CA LEU A 2 12.85 28.12 18.04
C LEU A 2 12.40 28.21 16.56
N ARG A 3 11.86 29.36 16.15
CA ARG A 3 11.38 29.60 14.78
C ARG A 3 12.50 29.71 13.74
N VAL A 4 13.63 30.31 14.10
CA VAL A 4 14.81 30.46 13.23
C VAL A 4 15.49 29.10 13.04
N LYS A 5 15.56 28.29 14.11
CA LYS A 5 16.11 26.93 14.05
C LYS A 5 15.35 26.03 13.05
N ASN A 6 14.03 26.14 12.98
CA ASN A 6 13.23 25.33 12.05
C ASN A 6 13.44 25.72 10.58
N VAL A 7 13.53 27.02 10.26
CA VAL A 7 13.74 27.47 8.87
C VAL A 7 15.13 27.06 8.38
N VAL A 8 16.17 27.34 9.17
CA VAL A 8 17.55 26.95 8.83
C VAL A 8 17.65 25.43 8.61
N PHE A 9 16.99 24.64 9.46
CA PHE A 9 16.96 23.19 9.31
C PHE A 9 16.33 22.72 8.00
N TRP A 10 15.15 23.24 7.64
CA TRP A 10 14.49 22.85 6.38
C TRP A 10 15.29 23.27 5.16
N THR A 11 15.94 24.44 5.18
CA THR A 11 16.83 24.88 4.11
C THR A 11 18.03 23.93 3.96
N VAL A 12 18.66 23.55 5.07
CA VAL A 12 19.77 22.57 5.07
C VAL A 12 19.29 21.21 4.56
N PHE A 13 18.10 20.75 4.96
CA PHE A 13 17.54 19.49 4.49
C PHE A 13 17.30 19.46 2.98
N VAL A 14 16.67 20.51 2.46
CA VAL A 14 16.39 20.63 1.02
C VAL A 14 17.70 20.72 0.26
N GLY A 15 18.66 21.52 0.73
CA GLY A 15 19.99 21.62 0.14
C GLY A 15 20.73 20.28 0.12
N TYR A 16 20.71 19.54 1.22
CA TYR A 16 21.29 18.20 1.31
C TYR A 16 20.59 17.21 0.36
N SER A 17 19.25 17.23 0.31
CA SER A 17 18.48 16.34 -0.57
C SER A 17 18.79 16.60 -2.05
N ILE A 18 18.89 17.88 -2.44
CA ILE A 18 19.30 18.28 -3.80
C ILE A 18 20.74 17.82 -4.07
N LEU A 19 21.66 18.04 -3.14
CA LEU A 19 23.06 17.59 -3.29
C LEU A 19 23.15 16.07 -3.48
N VAL A 20 22.42 15.29 -2.68
CA VAL A 20 22.38 13.83 -2.81
C VAL A 20 21.80 13.42 -4.18
N LEU A 21 20.73 14.08 -4.65
CA LEU A 21 20.18 13.81 -5.99
C LEU A 21 21.21 14.11 -7.08
N LEU A 22 21.88 15.27 -7.02
CA LEU A 22 22.91 15.64 -7.97
C LEU A 22 24.11 14.68 -7.95
N LEU A 23 24.50 14.21 -6.77
CA LEU A 23 25.55 13.19 -6.64
C LEU A 23 25.09 11.87 -7.28
N ILE A 24 23.87 11.42 -7.01
CA ILE A 24 23.34 10.18 -7.59
C ILE A 24 23.25 10.29 -9.11
N GLU A 25 22.77 11.41 -9.67
CA GLU A 25 22.72 11.61 -11.13
C GLU A 25 24.12 11.65 -11.76
N ASN A 26 25.08 12.32 -11.12
CA ASN A 26 26.46 12.37 -11.61
C ASN A 26 27.19 11.02 -11.54
N PHE A 27 26.82 10.18 -10.56
CA PHE A 27 27.37 8.84 -10.40
C PHE A 27 26.44 7.77 -10.97
N LYS A 28 25.37 8.12 -11.67
CA LYS A 28 24.52 7.15 -12.35
C LYS A 28 25.30 6.58 -13.52
N THR A 29 25.18 5.27 -13.76
CA THR A 29 25.79 4.70 -14.97
C THR A 29 25.13 5.32 -16.19
N ASN A 30 25.95 5.63 -17.20
CA ASN A 30 25.48 6.18 -18.46
C ASN A 30 25.88 5.25 -19.61
N ILE A 31 24.99 5.14 -20.59
CA ILE A 31 25.22 4.45 -21.86
C ILE A 31 25.52 5.53 -22.89
N SER A 32 26.73 5.53 -23.44
CA SER A 32 27.18 6.46 -24.48
C SER A 32 27.46 5.71 -25.79
N GLU A 33 27.44 6.47 -26.89
CA GLU A 33 27.93 6.05 -28.21
C GLU A 33 27.52 4.63 -28.62
N SER A 34 26.21 4.43 -28.83
CA SER A 34 25.68 3.16 -29.29
C SER A 34 25.71 3.08 -30.82
N THR A 35 26.19 1.97 -31.35
CA THR A 35 26.26 1.68 -32.78
C THR A 35 25.70 0.31 -33.07
N ILE A 36 25.05 0.16 -34.22
CA ILE A 36 24.60 -1.12 -34.76
C ILE A 36 25.34 -1.39 -36.07
N THR A 37 25.83 -2.61 -36.22
CA THR A 37 26.43 -3.13 -37.45
C THR A 37 25.47 -4.15 -38.04
N HIS A 38 24.96 -3.86 -39.24
CA HIS A 38 24.04 -4.72 -39.98
C HIS A 38 24.73 -5.96 -40.56
N PRO A 39 23.99 -6.99 -40.99
CA PRO A 39 24.55 -8.19 -41.63
C PRO A 39 25.49 -7.90 -42.81
N ARG A 40 25.28 -6.80 -43.56
CA ARG A 40 26.13 -6.36 -44.68
C ARG A 40 27.31 -5.47 -44.27
N GLY A 41 27.56 -5.29 -42.97
CA GLY A 41 28.64 -4.46 -42.44
C GLY A 41 28.37 -2.96 -42.40
N LYS A 42 27.18 -2.49 -42.82
CA LYS A 42 26.76 -1.10 -42.64
C LYS A 42 26.72 -0.78 -41.14
N LYS A 43 27.32 0.33 -40.74
CA LYS A 43 27.27 0.83 -39.35
C LYS A 43 26.34 2.02 -39.25
N GLU A 44 25.55 2.05 -38.19
CA GLU A 44 24.62 3.14 -37.88
C GLU A 44 24.75 3.53 -36.41
N ILE A 45 24.74 4.83 -36.12
CA ILE A 45 24.73 5.33 -34.74
C ILE A 45 23.28 5.32 -34.27
N ILE A 46 23.04 4.67 -33.15
CA ILE A 46 21.71 4.49 -32.57
C ILE A 46 21.66 5.05 -31.14
N ARG A 47 20.46 5.21 -30.60
CA ARG A 47 20.24 5.46 -29.16
C ARG A 47 19.56 4.26 -28.56
N LEU A 48 20.07 3.79 -27.42
CA LEU A 48 19.44 2.72 -26.66
C LEU A 48 18.40 3.29 -25.68
N PRO A 49 17.26 2.62 -25.48
CA PRO A 49 16.80 1.43 -26.22
C PRO A 49 16.47 1.75 -27.69
N TYR A 50 16.75 0.80 -28.58
CA TYR A 50 16.57 0.97 -30.03
C TYR A 50 15.54 -0.03 -30.57
N ASN A 51 14.64 0.44 -31.41
CA ASN A 51 13.70 -0.38 -32.17
C ASN A 51 13.59 0.17 -33.60
N SER A 52 13.68 -0.69 -34.60
CA SER A 52 13.52 -0.31 -36.00
C SER A 52 12.04 -0.28 -36.38
N ASP A 53 11.61 0.78 -37.08
CA ASP A 53 10.28 0.86 -37.67
C ASP A 53 10.12 -0.04 -38.91
N MET A 54 11.24 -0.45 -39.50
CA MET A 54 11.31 -1.28 -40.70
C MET A 54 11.80 -2.69 -40.39
N ASP A 55 11.37 -3.64 -41.22
CA ASP A 55 11.88 -5.01 -41.17
C ASP A 55 13.38 -5.02 -41.53
N GLY A 56 14.16 -5.66 -40.67
CA GLY A 56 15.57 -5.91 -40.87
C GLY A 56 15.85 -7.10 -41.79
N GLU A 57 17.02 -7.08 -42.38
CA GLU A 57 17.59 -8.24 -43.07
C GLU A 57 17.77 -9.40 -42.10
N LYS A 58 17.63 -10.64 -42.60
CA LYS A 58 17.96 -11.85 -41.85
C LYS A 58 19.48 -11.94 -41.67
N GLY A 59 19.93 -12.22 -40.46
CA GLY A 59 21.34 -12.39 -40.15
C GLY A 59 21.77 -11.76 -38.82
N GLN A 60 23.07 -11.68 -38.61
CA GLN A 60 23.64 -11.20 -37.36
C GLN A 60 23.78 -9.68 -37.34
N TYR A 61 23.20 -9.07 -36.32
CA TYR A 61 23.40 -7.67 -35.96
C TYR A 61 24.33 -7.59 -34.78
N SER A 62 25.39 -6.78 -34.88
CA SER A 62 26.25 -6.47 -33.74
C SER A 62 25.89 -5.08 -33.20
N TYR A 63 25.58 -5.01 -31.92
CA TYR A 63 25.32 -3.76 -31.22
C TYR A 63 26.49 -3.50 -30.28
N ARG A 64 27.12 -2.34 -30.40
CA ARG A 64 28.23 -1.92 -29.55
C ARG A 64 27.88 -0.60 -28.88
N PHE A 65 28.13 -0.49 -27.58
CA PHE A 65 27.95 0.74 -26.82
C PHE A 65 28.99 0.85 -25.71
N TYR A 66 29.17 2.07 -25.21
CA TYR A 66 30.05 2.34 -24.08
C TYR A 66 29.22 2.50 -22.81
N PHE A 67 29.67 1.85 -21.75
CA PHE A 67 29.01 1.79 -20.46
C PHE A 67 29.93 2.32 -19.36
N ASN A 68 29.57 3.44 -18.75
CA ASN A 68 30.36 4.01 -17.66
C ASN A 68 29.98 3.35 -16.32
N ASN A 69 30.82 2.44 -15.84
CA ASN A 69 30.61 1.72 -14.60
C ASN A 69 30.90 2.60 -13.38
N SER A 70 29.87 2.77 -12.56
CA SER A 70 29.89 3.54 -11.32
C SER A 70 29.97 2.62 -10.11
N PHE A 71 30.47 3.13 -8.98
CA PHE A 71 30.41 2.42 -7.70
C PHE A 71 28.97 2.18 -7.18
N LEU A 72 27.98 2.91 -7.72
CA LEU A 72 26.57 2.70 -7.40
C LEU A 72 25.94 1.57 -8.22
N PHE A 73 26.58 1.14 -9.31
CA PHE A 73 26.06 0.10 -10.19
C PHE A 73 25.90 -1.22 -9.43
N SER A 74 24.77 -1.88 -9.66
CA SER A 74 24.42 -3.17 -9.04
C SER A 74 25.19 -4.36 -9.62
N GLY A 75 25.97 -4.16 -10.67
CA GLY A 75 26.67 -5.22 -11.39
C GLY A 75 25.84 -5.88 -12.47
N SER A 76 24.55 -5.57 -12.61
CA SER A 76 23.65 -6.28 -13.50
C SER A 76 23.02 -5.39 -14.59
N LEU A 77 22.89 -5.92 -15.81
CA LEU A 77 22.15 -5.31 -16.92
C LEU A 77 20.93 -6.16 -17.30
N HIS A 78 19.84 -5.50 -17.67
CA HIS A 78 18.68 -6.14 -18.30
C HIS A 78 18.71 -5.89 -19.79
N ILE A 79 18.77 -6.97 -20.56
CA ILE A 79 18.87 -6.95 -22.02
C ILE A 79 17.65 -7.68 -22.58
N ILE A 80 16.80 -6.98 -23.34
CA ILE A 80 15.70 -7.58 -24.09
C ILE A 80 16.06 -7.50 -25.58
N PRO A 81 16.55 -8.59 -26.17
CA PRO A 81 16.78 -8.65 -27.61
C PRO A 81 15.43 -8.83 -28.32
N ASP A 82 15.30 -8.30 -29.53
CA ASP A 82 14.11 -8.57 -30.37
C ASP A 82 14.06 -10.05 -30.82
N ASP A 83 15.24 -10.66 -30.92
CA ASP A 83 15.44 -12.02 -31.42
C ASP A 83 16.48 -12.77 -30.56
N CYS A 84 17.21 -13.75 -31.10
CA CYS A 84 18.16 -14.55 -30.34
C CYS A 84 19.53 -13.88 -30.14
N LEU A 85 19.90 -13.60 -28.89
CA LEU A 85 21.25 -13.21 -28.49
C LEU A 85 22.22 -14.40 -28.64
N THR A 86 23.30 -14.23 -29.40
CA THR A 86 24.24 -15.31 -29.73
C THR A 86 25.60 -15.13 -29.05
N GLU A 87 26.02 -13.89 -28.84
CA GLU A 87 27.33 -13.54 -28.29
C GLU A 87 27.26 -12.24 -27.48
N ILE A 88 28.08 -12.17 -26.43
CA ILE A 88 28.29 -10.96 -25.64
C ILE A 88 29.80 -10.85 -25.38
N THR A 89 30.38 -9.70 -25.66
CA THR A 89 31.76 -9.36 -25.33
C THR A 89 31.80 -8.09 -24.49
N ILE A 90 32.59 -8.10 -23.43
CA ILE A 90 32.78 -6.95 -22.54
C ILE A 90 34.28 -6.69 -22.46
N ASN A 91 34.71 -5.49 -22.87
CA ASN A 91 36.11 -5.11 -22.97
C ASN A 91 36.95 -6.12 -23.77
N GLY A 92 36.38 -6.67 -24.85
CA GLY A 92 37.00 -7.70 -25.68
C GLY A 92 37.02 -9.12 -25.08
N LYS A 93 36.51 -9.31 -23.85
CA LYS A 93 36.37 -10.64 -23.23
C LYS A 93 34.99 -11.20 -23.52
N GLN A 94 34.93 -12.34 -24.21
CA GLN A 94 33.69 -13.04 -24.49
C GLN A 94 33.10 -13.63 -23.20
N LEU A 95 31.80 -13.42 -22.97
CA LEU A 95 31.09 -14.06 -21.88
C LEU A 95 30.76 -15.50 -22.25
N PRO A 96 30.87 -16.45 -21.31
CA PRO A 96 30.53 -17.84 -21.58
C PRO A 96 29.04 -17.94 -21.91
N LYS A 97 28.70 -18.69 -22.97
CA LYS A 97 27.30 -18.89 -23.41
C LYS A 97 26.39 -19.37 -22.28
N SER A 98 26.91 -20.18 -21.36
CA SER A 98 26.16 -20.65 -20.18
C SER A 98 25.60 -19.52 -19.31
N ALA A 99 26.17 -18.32 -19.35
CA ALA A 99 25.69 -17.17 -18.58
C ALA A 99 24.39 -16.56 -19.13
N PHE A 100 24.06 -16.77 -20.42
CA PHE A 100 22.91 -16.10 -21.06
C PHE A 100 22.05 -16.99 -21.96
N PHE A 101 22.46 -18.22 -22.27
CA PHE A 101 21.79 -19.07 -23.27
C PHE A 101 20.35 -19.46 -22.92
N SER A 102 20.01 -19.64 -21.64
CA SER A 102 18.67 -20.12 -21.25
C SER A 102 17.53 -19.13 -21.55
N ASN A 103 17.83 -17.86 -21.78
CA ASN A 103 16.85 -16.81 -22.09
C ASN A 103 17.29 -15.90 -23.25
N SER A 104 18.23 -16.37 -24.08
CA SER A 104 18.83 -15.52 -25.11
C SER A 104 17.86 -15.09 -26.19
N CYS A 105 16.78 -15.83 -26.42
CA CYS A 105 15.74 -15.52 -27.41
C CYS A 105 14.43 -15.01 -26.78
N ASN A 106 14.44 -14.59 -25.51
CA ASN A 106 13.23 -14.14 -24.84
C ASN A 106 12.95 -12.66 -25.16
N CYS A 107 12.20 -12.40 -26.23
CA CYS A 107 11.90 -11.04 -26.69
C CYS A 107 10.93 -10.24 -25.79
N PHE A 108 10.29 -10.90 -24.82
CA PHE A 108 9.37 -10.23 -23.89
C PHE A 108 10.03 -9.86 -22.56
N ASN A 109 10.74 -10.82 -21.96
CA ASN A 109 11.34 -10.67 -20.64
C ASN A 109 12.84 -10.43 -20.68
N GLY A 110 13.49 -10.67 -21.82
CA GLY A 110 14.93 -10.58 -21.97
C GLY A 110 15.70 -11.50 -21.02
N LEU A 111 16.92 -11.09 -20.70
CA LEU A 111 17.78 -11.73 -19.72
C LEU A 111 18.46 -10.70 -18.82
N TYR A 112 18.69 -11.10 -17.57
CA TYR A 112 19.41 -10.33 -16.57
C TYR A 112 20.83 -10.88 -16.48
N LEU A 113 21.80 -10.03 -16.77
CA LEU A 113 23.20 -10.41 -16.89
C LEU A 113 24.02 -9.76 -15.78
N ASP A 114 24.57 -10.57 -14.89
CA ASP A 114 25.58 -10.12 -13.93
C ASP A 114 26.93 -10.00 -14.66
N ILE A 115 27.39 -8.76 -14.81
CA ILE A 115 28.60 -8.39 -15.53
C ILE A 115 29.66 -7.78 -14.63
N ASP A 116 29.46 -7.75 -13.31
CA ASP A 116 30.35 -7.05 -12.36
C ASP A 116 31.81 -7.51 -12.53
N ASN A 117 32.00 -8.82 -12.67
CA ASN A 117 33.32 -9.44 -12.85
C ASN A 117 34.01 -9.15 -14.20
N TYR A 118 33.32 -8.50 -15.14
CA TYR A 118 33.82 -8.16 -16.48
C TYR A 118 34.04 -6.66 -16.65
N LEU A 119 33.55 -5.85 -15.72
CA LEU A 119 33.66 -4.41 -15.75
C LEU A 119 34.95 -3.91 -15.06
N ARG A 120 35.47 -2.80 -15.58
CA ARG A 120 36.50 -1.96 -14.96
C ARG A 120 35.83 -0.68 -14.47
N LYS A 121 36.45 0.05 -13.54
CA LYS A 121 35.96 1.38 -13.13
C LYS A 121 36.06 2.34 -14.31
N GLY A 122 35.02 3.15 -14.54
CA GLY A 122 34.96 4.08 -15.67
C GLY A 122 34.32 3.46 -16.91
N GLU A 123 34.77 3.88 -18.09
CA GLU A 123 34.18 3.45 -19.37
C GLU A 123 34.52 2.00 -19.73
N ASN A 124 33.51 1.25 -20.18
CA ASN A 124 33.61 -0.14 -20.64
C ASN A 124 32.96 -0.28 -22.01
N SER A 125 33.56 -1.03 -22.92
CA SER A 125 32.93 -1.36 -24.20
C SER A 125 32.14 -2.65 -24.07
N ILE A 126 30.85 -2.61 -24.38
CA ILE A 126 29.98 -3.79 -24.41
C ILE A 126 29.49 -3.98 -25.83
N GLU A 127 29.64 -5.19 -26.35
CA GLU A 127 29.14 -5.57 -27.67
C GLU A 127 28.36 -6.88 -27.59
N PHE A 128 27.22 -6.94 -28.26
CA PHE A 128 26.43 -8.15 -28.36
C PHE A 128 25.93 -8.40 -29.76
N THR A 129 25.81 -9.69 -30.11
CA THR A 129 25.41 -10.16 -31.44
C THR A 129 24.04 -10.81 -31.36
N ILE A 130 23.06 -10.29 -32.09
CA ILE A 130 21.69 -10.82 -32.17
C ILE A 130 21.48 -11.42 -33.57
N ASP A 131 21.01 -12.66 -33.62
CA ASP A 131 20.66 -13.34 -34.88
C ASP A 131 19.19 -13.09 -35.20
N ASN A 132 18.94 -12.14 -36.12
CA ASN A 132 17.61 -11.76 -36.58
C ASN A 132 17.08 -12.81 -37.55
N LYS A 133 15.94 -13.44 -37.24
CA LYS A 133 15.31 -14.48 -38.04
C LYS A 133 14.47 -13.92 -39.18
N GLN A 134 14.02 -12.67 -39.09
CA GLN A 134 13.30 -11.83 -40.07
C GLN A 134 12.24 -11.00 -39.34
N GLY A 135 11.91 -9.81 -39.84
CA GLY A 135 10.98 -8.87 -39.20
C GLY A 135 11.74 -7.67 -38.65
N ARG A 136 11.13 -6.91 -37.74
CA ARG A 136 11.80 -5.79 -37.05
C ARG A 136 13.05 -6.27 -36.31
N TYR A 137 13.87 -5.30 -35.91
CA TYR A 137 15.07 -5.58 -35.12
C TYR A 137 15.26 -4.47 -34.11
N GLY A 138 15.77 -4.84 -32.93
CA GLY A 138 15.98 -3.90 -31.86
C GLY A 138 16.66 -4.54 -30.67
N VAL A 139 17.02 -3.69 -29.72
CA VAL A 139 17.49 -4.13 -28.42
C VAL A 139 17.16 -3.10 -27.36
N TYR A 140 16.63 -3.60 -26.25
CA TYR A 140 16.46 -2.85 -25.03
C TYR A 140 17.58 -3.19 -24.07
N VAL A 141 18.34 -2.20 -23.63
CA VAL A 141 19.37 -2.37 -22.58
C VAL A 141 19.06 -1.37 -21.47
N LYS A 142 18.89 -1.87 -20.25
CA LYS A 142 18.63 -1.04 -19.07
C LYS A 142 19.53 -1.47 -17.92
N ASP A 143 20.14 -0.49 -17.27
CA ASP A 143 20.70 -0.67 -15.94
C ASP A 143 19.55 -0.85 -14.93
N ILE A 144 19.58 -1.97 -14.21
CA ILE A 144 18.58 -2.35 -13.20
C ILE A 144 18.92 -1.89 -11.78
N THR A 145 19.99 -1.11 -11.63
CA THR A 145 20.38 -0.49 -10.37
C THR A 145 19.26 0.42 -9.88
N PHE A 146 18.72 0.11 -8.71
CA PHE A 146 17.66 0.90 -8.09
C PHE A 146 18.28 2.12 -7.38
N TYR A 147 18.61 3.15 -8.16
CA TYR A 147 19.30 4.35 -7.68
C TYR A 147 18.55 5.07 -6.56
N GLU A 148 17.23 5.00 -6.58
CA GLU A 148 16.32 5.57 -5.60
C GLU A 148 16.56 4.99 -4.20
N LYS A 149 17.04 3.74 -4.09
CA LYS A 149 17.45 3.15 -2.81
C LYS A 149 18.57 3.95 -2.16
N TYR A 150 19.58 4.39 -2.93
CA TYR A 150 20.68 5.17 -2.40
C TYR A 150 20.22 6.56 -1.96
N PHE A 151 19.28 7.16 -2.70
CA PHE A 151 18.65 8.41 -2.28
C PHE A 151 17.96 8.25 -0.92
N LEU A 152 17.12 7.24 -0.76
CA LEU A 152 16.42 6.97 0.48
C LEU A 152 17.40 6.64 1.63
N LEU A 153 18.40 5.80 1.38
CA LEU A 153 19.44 5.48 2.36
C LEU A 153 20.22 6.73 2.78
N ALA A 154 20.51 7.65 1.87
CA ALA A 154 21.20 8.90 2.18
C ALA A 154 20.31 9.89 2.96
N LEU A 155 18.99 9.81 2.83
CA LEU A 155 18.04 10.59 3.64
C LEU A 155 17.84 10.03 5.05
N ILE A 156 18.04 8.72 5.26
CA ILE A 156 17.87 8.08 6.57
C ILE A 156 18.73 8.75 7.66
N PRO A 157 20.05 8.94 7.53
CA PRO A 157 20.88 9.61 8.53
C PRO A 157 20.34 10.98 8.92
N PHE A 158 19.83 11.76 7.96
CA PHE A 158 19.26 13.08 8.22
C PHE A 158 17.91 12.99 8.95
N PHE A 159 17.07 12.04 8.56
CA PHE A 159 15.79 11.75 9.24
C PHE A 159 16.01 11.21 10.67
N LEU A 160 17.04 10.39 10.87
CA LEU A 160 17.49 9.88 12.17
C LEU A 160 18.07 11.00 13.06
N LEU A 161 18.82 11.95 12.46
CA LEU A 161 19.30 13.17 13.14
C LEU A 161 18.13 14.07 13.58
N PHE A 162 17.11 14.20 12.72
CA PHE A 162 15.88 14.93 13.00
C PHE A 162 15.05 14.28 14.11
N LEU A 163 14.95 12.95 14.09
CA LEU A 163 14.24 12.16 15.09
C LEU A 163 14.98 12.03 16.43
N ARG A 164 15.98 12.88 16.75
CA ARG A 164 16.71 12.88 18.04
C ARG A 164 16.69 11.50 18.72
N ILE A 165 17.28 10.49 18.09
CA ILE A 165 17.18 9.08 18.52
C ILE A 165 17.49 8.92 20.00
N LYS A 166 18.47 9.67 20.51
CA LYS A 166 18.82 9.66 21.93
C LYS A 166 17.65 10.10 22.82
N VAL A 167 16.91 11.15 22.46
CA VAL A 167 15.77 11.66 23.25
C VAL A 167 14.53 10.78 23.10
N LEU A 168 14.28 10.25 21.89
CA LEU A 168 13.12 9.40 21.64
C LEU A 168 13.30 8.00 22.24
N PHE A 169 14.50 7.42 22.14
CA PHE A 169 14.85 6.15 22.78
C PHE A 169 14.90 6.27 24.30
N ILE A 170 15.53 7.31 24.87
CA ILE A 170 15.52 7.55 26.33
C ILE A 170 14.10 7.86 26.82
N SER A 171 13.30 8.65 26.08
CA SER A 171 11.91 8.91 26.46
C SER A 171 11.02 7.67 26.33
N LEU A 172 11.28 6.80 25.37
CA LEU A 172 10.57 5.54 25.20
C LEU A 172 10.96 4.56 26.31
N LEU A 173 12.25 4.41 26.60
CA LEU A 173 12.75 3.60 27.72
C LEU A 173 12.17 4.11 29.04
N ASN A 174 12.30 5.39 29.35
CA ASN A 174 11.82 5.96 30.60
C ASN A 174 10.29 5.80 30.76
N LYS A 175 9.52 5.95 29.68
CA LYS A 175 8.06 5.70 29.71
C LYS A 175 7.74 4.23 29.85
N LEU A 176 8.47 3.34 29.18
CA LEU A 176 8.32 1.90 29.33
C LEU A 176 8.61 1.51 30.78
N THR A 177 9.73 1.96 31.36
CA THR A 177 10.07 1.72 32.77
C THR A 177 8.98 2.19 33.72
N LEU A 178 8.38 3.37 33.48
CA LEU A 178 7.28 3.91 34.30
C LEU A 178 5.97 3.11 34.15
N ILE A 179 5.67 2.63 32.92
CA ILE A 179 4.52 1.76 32.64
C ILE A 179 4.70 0.40 33.32
N PHE A 180 5.93 -0.14 33.27
CA PHE A 180 6.29 -1.39 33.92
C PHE A 180 6.19 -1.28 35.44
N GLN A 181 6.70 -0.20 36.05
CA GLN A 181 6.63 0.01 37.50
C GLN A 181 5.19 0.08 38.05
N ASN A 182 4.23 0.59 37.28
CA ASN A 182 2.85 0.79 37.74
C ASN A 182 1.85 -0.31 37.33
N ASN A 183 2.22 -1.29 36.51
CA ASN A 183 1.32 -2.36 36.06
C ASN A 183 1.99 -3.73 36.15
N GLN A 184 2.04 -4.29 37.36
CA GLN A 184 2.56 -5.65 37.62
C GLN A 184 1.90 -6.73 36.74
N GLY A 185 0.62 -6.58 36.42
CA GLY A 185 -0.08 -7.52 35.51
C GLY A 185 0.45 -7.51 34.07
N LEU A 186 0.91 -6.36 33.57
CA LEU A 186 1.50 -6.26 32.22
C LEU A 186 2.92 -6.86 32.20
N ILE A 187 3.69 -6.68 33.28
CA ILE A 187 4.99 -7.33 33.47
C ILE A 187 4.82 -8.86 33.48
N LEU A 188 3.87 -9.39 34.27
CA LEU A 188 3.61 -10.82 34.35
C LEU A 188 3.22 -11.41 33.01
N LEU A 189 2.39 -10.72 32.22
CA LEU A 189 2.02 -11.15 30.87
C LEU A 189 3.23 -11.19 29.92
N LEU A 190 4.07 -10.14 29.93
CA LEU A 190 5.24 -10.04 29.07
C LEU A 190 6.40 -10.95 29.50
N LEU A 191 6.58 -11.17 30.80
CA LEU A 191 7.53 -12.16 31.33
C LEU A 191 7.08 -13.58 31.03
N PHE A 192 5.77 -13.85 31.06
CA PHE A 192 5.23 -15.13 30.62
C PHE A 192 5.46 -15.36 29.13
N GLU A 193 5.19 -14.36 28.28
CA GLU A 193 5.48 -14.42 26.85
C GLU A 193 7.00 -14.59 26.57
N PHE A 194 7.86 -13.82 27.25
CA PHE A 194 9.31 -13.92 27.11
C PHE A 194 9.86 -15.25 27.64
N TYR A 195 9.31 -15.78 28.74
CA TYR A 195 9.65 -17.09 29.29
C TYR A 195 9.27 -18.21 28.33
N MET A 196 8.08 -18.15 27.72
CA MET A 196 7.69 -19.12 26.69
C MET A 196 8.63 -19.06 25.47
N LEU A 197 9.00 -17.84 25.03
CA LEU A 197 9.95 -17.65 23.94
C LEU A 197 11.36 -18.19 24.27
N LEU A 198 11.83 -17.92 25.49
CA LEU A 198 13.13 -18.34 25.98
C LEU A 198 13.20 -19.86 26.20
N GLN A 199 12.13 -20.49 26.69
CA GLN A 199 12.02 -21.94 26.78
C GLN A 199 12.01 -22.61 25.39
N CYS A 200 11.34 -22.01 24.41
CA CYS A 200 11.41 -22.46 23.01
C CYS A 200 12.83 -22.39 22.45
N ILE A 201 13.58 -21.30 22.72
CA ILE A 201 14.96 -21.11 22.24
C ILE A 201 15.97 -22.01 22.98
N LEU A 202 15.87 -22.12 24.30
CA LEU A 202 16.82 -22.85 25.14
C LEU A 202 16.67 -24.37 25.05
N SER A 203 15.49 -24.88 24.71
CA SER A 203 15.25 -26.32 24.73
C SER A 203 16.10 -27.13 23.75
N ARG A 204 16.70 -26.51 22.70
CA ARG A 204 17.62 -27.11 21.67
C ARG A 204 17.21 -28.48 21.06
N ARG A 205 16.09 -29.08 21.47
CA ARG A 205 15.59 -30.39 21.07
C ARG A 205 14.50 -30.30 20.02
N PHE A 206 13.98 -29.09 19.75
CA PHE A 206 13.01 -28.83 18.68
C PHE A 206 13.64 -28.37 17.35
N LEU A 207 14.98 -28.31 17.27
CA LEU A 207 15.77 -27.82 16.12
C LEU A 207 15.65 -28.66 14.81
N PHE A 208 14.82 -29.71 14.76
CA PHE A 208 14.73 -30.62 13.59
C PHE A 208 13.39 -30.62 12.83
N VAL A 209 12.36 -29.88 13.28
CA VAL A 209 11.09 -29.79 12.55
C VAL A 209 11.02 -28.45 11.82
N LYS A 210 11.32 -28.47 10.52
CA LYS A 210 11.38 -27.27 9.64
C LYS A 210 10.12 -26.40 9.67
N GLY A 211 8.97 -26.92 10.10
CA GLY A 211 7.72 -26.16 10.24
C GLY A 211 7.62 -25.29 11.51
N ILE A 212 8.36 -25.54 12.60
CA ILE A 212 8.12 -24.79 13.86
C ILE A 212 8.63 -23.34 13.76
N TYR A 213 9.69 -23.09 12.98
CA TYR A 213 10.32 -21.78 12.85
C TYR A 213 9.38 -20.72 12.27
N GLU A 214 8.55 -21.07 11.29
CA GLU A 214 7.58 -20.12 10.70
C GLU A 214 6.57 -19.66 11.75
N TYR A 215 6.00 -20.56 12.54
CA TYR A 215 5.04 -20.21 13.59
C TYR A 215 5.68 -19.34 14.67
N VAL A 216 6.91 -19.64 15.09
CA VAL A 216 7.64 -18.80 16.06
C VAL A 216 7.84 -17.39 15.50
N TYR A 217 8.24 -17.26 14.22
CA TYR A 217 8.44 -15.96 13.59
C TYR A 217 7.13 -15.17 13.46
N ILE A 218 6.05 -15.83 13.03
CA ILE A 218 4.70 -15.26 12.95
C ILE A 218 4.27 -14.73 14.33
N VAL A 219 4.44 -15.53 15.39
CA VAL A 219 4.10 -15.14 16.76
C VAL A 219 4.92 -13.93 17.22
N ILE A 220 6.23 -13.89 16.94
CA ILE A 220 7.09 -12.73 17.26
C ILE A 220 6.58 -11.46 16.57
N LEU A 221 6.29 -11.53 15.27
CA LEU A 221 5.76 -10.38 14.52
C LEU A 221 4.46 -9.84 15.13
N LEU A 222 3.54 -10.74 15.51
CA LEU A 222 2.27 -10.37 16.12
C LEU A 222 2.44 -9.79 17.52
N ILE A 223 3.29 -10.37 18.36
CA ILE A 223 3.60 -9.85 19.70
C ILE A 223 4.18 -8.44 19.59
N ILE A 224 5.13 -8.20 18.69
CA ILE A 224 5.69 -6.85 18.48
C ILE A 224 4.59 -5.85 18.10
N ALA A 225 3.70 -6.20 17.19
CA ALA A 225 2.60 -5.32 16.79
C ALA A 225 1.63 -5.03 17.94
N LEU A 226 1.23 -6.06 18.70
CA LEU A 226 0.30 -5.95 19.82
C LEU A 226 0.88 -5.13 20.98
N THR A 227 2.14 -5.38 21.36
CA THR A 227 2.83 -4.65 22.42
C THR A 227 3.02 -3.16 22.09
N LEU A 228 3.19 -2.82 20.81
CA LEU A 228 3.31 -1.43 20.37
C LEU A 228 1.97 -0.67 20.30
N THR A 229 0.85 -1.39 20.20
CA THR A 229 -0.50 -0.80 19.95
C THR A 229 -1.41 -0.85 21.16
N ILE A 230 -1.63 -2.02 21.79
CA ILE A 230 -2.59 -2.21 22.89
C ILE A 230 -2.33 -1.26 24.07
N PRO A 231 -1.10 -1.15 24.62
CA PRO A 231 -0.85 -0.25 25.74
C PRO A 231 -1.10 1.21 25.38
N LYS A 232 -0.80 1.60 24.13
CA LYS A 232 -1.08 2.96 23.66
C LYS A 232 -2.57 3.23 23.54
N ILE A 233 -3.37 2.26 23.14
CA ILE A 233 -4.84 2.36 23.13
C ILE A 233 -5.34 2.51 24.56
N TYR A 234 -4.90 1.62 25.45
CA TYR A 234 -5.30 1.62 26.86
C TYR A 234 -5.03 2.96 27.56
N CYS A 235 -3.82 3.51 27.40
CA CYS A 235 -3.40 4.72 28.11
C CYS A 235 -3.85 6.03 27.44
N ASN A 236 -3.91 6.09 26.10
CA ASN A 236 -4.04 7.38 25.42
C ASN A 236 -5.42 7.67 24.84
N PHE A 237 -6.33 6.70 24.75
CA PHE A 237 -7.61 6.86 24.04
C PHE A 237 -8.77 7.13 24.99
N HIS A 238 -9.83 7.73 24.45
CA HIS A 238 -11.09 7.82 25.16
C HIS A 238 -11.63 6.39 25.40
N CYS A 239 -12.10 6.13 26.62
CA CYS A 239 -12.50 4.78 27.05
C CYS A 239 -11.41 3.70 26.83
N GLY A 240 -10.13 4.06 26.98
CA GLY A 240 -8.97 3.23 26.62
C GLY A 240 -9.07 1.76 27.05
N LYS A 241 -9.48 1.46 28.28
CA LYS A 241 -9.66 0.07 28.78
C LYS A 241 -10.67 -0.74 27.97
N ARG A 242 -11.85 -0.18 27.68
CA ARG A 242 -12.89 -0.90 26.91
C ARG A 242 -12.47 -1.04 25.45
N LEU A 243 -11.89 0.02 24.90
CA LEU A 243 -11.42 0.02 23.52
C LEU A 243 -10.27 -0.97 23.30
N SER A 244 -9.33 -1.09 24.24
CA SER A 244 -8.24 -2.06 24.14
C SER A 244 -8.73 -3.50 24.17
N ILE A 245 -9.77 -3.80 24.96
CA ILE A 245 -10.40 -5.13 24.99
C ILE A 245 -11.07 -5.43 23.64
N MET A 246 -11.86 -4.49 23.10
CA MET A 246 -12.49 -4.65 21.78
C MET A 246 -11.44 -4.82 20.67
N PHE A 247 -10.36 -4.03 20.72
CA PHE A 247 -9.25 -4.14 19.78
C PHE A 247 -8.57 -5.51 19.86
N ALA A 248 -8.21 -5.96 21.06
CA ALA A 248 -7.61 -7.28 21.26
C ALA A 248 -8.54 -8.40 20.76
N PHE A 249 -9.84 -8.31 21.04
CA PHE A 249 -10.83 -9.28 20.55
C PHE A 249 -10.92 -9.29 19.02
N SER A 250 -10.94 -8.12 18.36
CA SER A 250 -10.93 -8.06 16.89
C SER A 250 -9.66 -8.67 16.30
N VAL A 251 -8.50 -8.39 16.89
CA VAL A 251 -7.22 -8.97 16.42
C VAL A 251 -7.19 -10.48 16.66
N ALA A 252 -7.76 -10.99 17.75
CA ALA A 252 -7.86 -12.42 17.99
C ALA A 252 -8.66 -13.13 16.87
N ILE A 253 -9.76 -12.54 16.40
CA ILE A 253 -10.51 -13.07 15.25
C ILE A 253 -9.60 -13.15 14.01
N PHE A 254 -8.81 -12.11 13.74
CA PHE A 254 -7.91 -12.09 12.58
C PHE A 254 -6.75 -13.08 12.70
N ILE A 255 -6.22 -13.32 13.91
CA ILE A 255 -5.20 -14.34 14.15
C ILE A 255 -5.79 -15.73 13.90
N ILE A 256 -7.02 -15.99 14.33
CA ILE A 256 -7.69 -17.26 14.03
C ILE A 256 -7.89 -17.38 12.51
N TYR A 257 -8.26 -16.29 11.82
CA TYR A 257 -8.36 -16.25 10.36
C TYR A 257 -7.02 -16.60 9.68
N LEU A 258 -5.92 -16.01 10.17
CA LEU A 258 -4.56 -16.28 9.68
C LEU A 258 -4.26 -17.77 9.73
N PHE A 259 -4.58 -18.48 10.81
CA PHE A 259 -4.22 -19.89 10.92
C PHE A 259 -5.14 -20.87 10.19
N ASN A 260 -6.41 -20.51 9.97
CA ASN A 260 -7.39 -21.43 9.39
C ASN A 260 -7.64 -21.22 7.90
N ILE A 261 -7.37 -20.02 7.36
CA ILE A 261 -7.66 -19.72 5.96
C ILE A 261 -6.41 -19.91 5.09
N PRO A 262 -6.50 -20.65 3.97
CA PRO A 262 -5.41 -20.78 3.00
C PRO A 262 -4.98 -19.45 2.40
N GLU A 263 -3.71 -19.35 2.02
CA GLU A 263 -3.07 -18.15 1.45
C GLU A 263 -3.69 -17.63 0.15
N SER A 264 -4.23 -18.54 -0.67
CA SER A 264 -4.90 -18.20 -1.92
C SER A 264 -6.37 -17.84 -1.73
N ALA A 265 -6.98 -18.23 -0.60
CA ALA A 265 -8.39 -18.01 -0.35
C ALA A 265 -8.65 -16.53 -0.10
N PHE A 266 -9.71 -16.01 -0.74
CA PHE A 266 -10.13 -14.61 -0.61
C PHE A 266 -9.03 -13.58 -0.93
N SER A 267 -8.10 -13.95 -1.81
CA SER A 267 -6.99 -13.11 -2.26
C SER A 267 -7.15 -12.72 -3.72
N TYR A 268 -6.61 -11.57 -4.08
CA TYR A 268 -6.62 -11.05 -5.45
C TYR A 268 -5.21 -11.16 -6.00
N ASP A 269 -5.06 -11.70 -7.21
CA ASP A 269 -3.76 -11.77 -7.91
C ASP A 269 -2.63 -12.36 -7.05
N TYR A 270 -2.98 -13.26 -6.12
CA TYR A 270 -2.07 -13.82 -5.10
C TYR A 270 -0.76 -14.33 -5.72
N ASN A 271 -0.86 -15.14 -6.77
CA ASN A 271 0.29 -15.70 -7.47
C ASN A 271 1.19 -14.61 -8.05
N GLY A 272 0.62 -13.54 -8.61
CA GLY A 272 1.40 -12.42 -9.14
C GLY A 272 2.12 -11.63 -8.04
N HIS A 273 1.47 -11.43 -6.88
CA HIS A 273 2.10 -10.80 -5.73
C HIS A 273 3.24 -11.64 -5.15
N MET A 274 3.05 -12.96 -5.02
CA MET A 274 4.09 -13.88 -4.56
C MET A 274 5.27 -13.96 -5.53
N GLN A 275 4.99 -14.01 -6.83
CA GLN A 275 6.02 -13.98 -7.87
C GLN A 275 6.89 -12.71 -7.75
N TYR A 276 6.29 -11.57 -7.41
CA TYR A 276 7.03 -10.31 -7.21
C TYR A 276 7.95 -10.40 -5.99
N ILE A 277 7.45 -10.88 -4.85
CA ILE A 277 8.25 -11.07 -3.64
C ILE A 277 9.42 -12.03 -3.92
N GLN A 278 9.13 -13.17 -4.54
CA GLN A 278 10.13 -14.17 -4.90
C GLN A 278 11.19 -13.60 -5.86
N TYR A 279 10.77 -12.83 -6.85
CA TYR A 279 11.67 -12.17 -7.79
C TYR A 279 12.69 -11.28 -7.05
N ILE A 280 12.24 -10.44 -6.11
CA ILE A 280 13.15 -9.57 -5.33
C ILE A 280 14.07 -10.41 -4.43
N LEU A 281 13.58 -11.48 -3.82
CA LEU A 281 14.39 -12.37 -2.98
C LEU A 281 15.51 -13.07 -3.76
N GLU A 282 15.23 -13.48 -4.98
CA GLU A 282 16.16 -14.19 -5.85
C GLU A 282 17.13 -13.22 -6.54
N ARG A 283 16.61 -12.15 -7.12
CA ARG A 283 17.34 -11.23 -8.01
C ARG A 283 17.86 -9.97 -7.31
N ARG A 284 17.39 -9.65 -6.10
CA ARG A 284 17.80 -8.48 -5.28
C ARG A 284 17.53 -7.10 -5.90
N HIS A 285 16.68 -7.04 -6.93
CA HIS A 285 16.18 -5.79 -7.51
C HIS A 285 14.69 -5.92 -7.85
N VAL A 286 14.06 -4.79 -8.14
CA VAL A 286 12.65 -4.71 -8.56
C VAL A 286 12.55 -5.18 -10.02
N PRO A 287 11.56 -6.02 -10.38
CA PRO A 287 11.37 -6.43 -11.76
C PRO A 287 10.89 -5.27 -12.64
N VAL A 288 11.11 -5.38 -13.94
CA VAL A 288 10.48 -4.47 -14.90
C VAL A 288 8.96 -4.64 -14.92
N ALA A 289 8.23 -3.54 -15.13
CA ALA A 289 6.77 -3.51 -15.05
C ALA A 289 6.05 -4.48 -16.01
N SER A 290 6.65 -4.79 -17.15
CA SER A 290 6.12 -5.71 -18.18
C SER A 290 6.44 -7.19 -17.91
N GLY A 291 7.34 -7.50 -16.97
CA GLY A 291 7.89 -8.85 -16.80
C GLY A 291 6.99 -9.84 -16.05
N GLY A 292 5.80 -9.41 -15.62
CA GLY A 292 4.90 -10.24 -14.82
C GLY A 292 3.58 -9.56 -14.50
N TRP A 293 2.58 -10.35 -14.13
CA TRP A 293 1.19 -9.90 -13.94
C TRP A 293 1.05 -8.73 -12.95
N SER A 294 1.74 -8.81 -11.82
CA SER A 294 1.67 -7.79 -10.75
C SER A 294 2.88 -6.84 -10.74
N PHE A 295 3.82 -6.97 -11.69
CA PHE A 295 5.09 -6.23 -11.66
C PHE A 295 4.93 -4.74 -11.96
N TYR A 296 3.84 -4.35 -12.62
CA TYR A 296 3.49 -2.95 -12.85
C TYR A 296 3.13 -2.19 -11.56
N HIS A 297 2.92 -2.89 -10.44
CA HIS A 297 2.64 -2.25 -9.16
C HIS A 297 3.88 -1.58 -8.55
N PRO A 298 3.69 -0.45 -7.86
CA PRO A 298 4.74 0.17 -7.07
C PRO A 298 5.37 -0.79 -6.04
N SER A 299 6.67 -0.66 -5.81
CA SER A 299 7.49 -1.72 -5.20
C SER A 299 7.51 -1.76 -3.67
N LEU A 300 6.97 -0.75 -2.96
CA LEU A 300 7.20 -0.60 -1.51
C LEU A 300 6.75 -1.81 -0.69
N TYR A 301 5.55 -2.35 -0.96
CA TYR A 301 5.06 -3.53 -0.24
C TYR A 301 5.97 -4.75 -0.43
N TYR A 302 6.35 -5.03 -1.67
CA TYR A 302 7.15 -6.20 -2.02
C TYR A 302 8.58 -6.10 -1.48
N LEU A 303 9.16 -4.89 -1.47
CA LEU A 303 10.45 -4.64 -0.83
C LEU A 303 10.37 -4.88 0.68
N CYS A 304 9.32 -4.40 1.34
CA CYS A 304 9.11 -4.65 2.77
C CYS A 304 8.93 -6.16 3.06
N ALA A 305 8.10 -6.85 2.28
CA ALA A 305 7.86 -8.28 2.44
C ALA A 305 9.16 -9.09 2.24
N SER A 306 9.89 -8.81 1.16
CA SER A 306 11.17 -9.47 0.86
C SER A 306 12.20 -9.20 1.95
N PHE A 307 12.26 -7.98 2.49
CA PHE A 307 13.17 -7.64 3.58
C PHE A 307 12.86 -8.40 4.87
N VAL A 308 11.57 -8.50 5.24
CA VAL A 308 11.13 -9.29 6.41
C VAL A 308 11.49 -10.77 6.22
N LEU A 309 11.24 -11.32 5.03
CA LEU A 309 11.59 -12.71 4.69
C LEU A 309 13.11 -12.96 4.68
N GLN A 310 13.92 -11.99 4.26
CA GLN A 310 15.38 -12.05 4.36
C GLN A 310 15.85 -12.09 5.82
N ILE A 311 15.31 -11.22 6.69
CA ILE A 311 15.63 -11.23 8.12
C ILE A 311 15.22 -12.55 8.78
N ALA A 312 14.09 -13.11 8.35
CA ALA A 312 13.61 -14.38 8.87
C ALA A 312 14.56 -15.54 8.52
N GLY A 313 15.41 -15.41 7.50
CA GLY A 313 16.36 -16.45 7.07
C GLY A 313 15.84 -17.31 5.92
N TYR A 314 15.12 -16.71 4.95
CA TYR A 314 14.56 -17.37 3.76
C TYR A 314 15.48 -18.42 3.10
N ARG A 315 16.79 -18.20 3.02
CA ARG A 315 17.73 -19.13 2.36
C ARG A 315 18.27 -20.24 3.27
N ASP A 316 18.24 -20.04 4.58
CA ASP A 316 18.94 -20.90 5.53
C ASP A 316 17.98 -21.81 6.32
N PHE A 317 16.74 -21.36 6.57
CA PHE A 317 15.86 -21.99 7.55
C PHE A 317 14.46 -22.37 7.04
N PHE A 318 14.00 -21.82 5.90
CA PHE A 318 12.62 -22.04 5.44
C PHE A 318 12.52 -22.94 4.22
N VAL A 319 11.47 -23.76 4.20
CA VAL A 319 10.97 -24.40 2.99
C VAL A 319 10.19 -23.35 2.20
N SER A 320 10.19 -23.44 0.86
CA SER A 320 9.44 -22.52 -0.02
C SER A 320 7.96 -22.36 0.37
N GLU A 321 7.38 -23.36 1.04
CA GLU A 321 6.00 -23.40 1.52
C GLU A 321 5.71 -22.45 2.70
N ALA A 322 6.73 -21.97 3.43
CA ALA A 322 6.56 -21.08 4.58
C ALA A 322 6.37 -19.59 4.20
N VAL A 323 6.84 -19.21 3.01
CA VAL A 323 6.85 -17.82 2.53
C VAL A 323 5.44 -17.21 2.49
N PRO A 324 4.42 -17.91 1.96
CA PRO A 324 3.04 -17.39 1.97
C PRO A 324 2.53 -17.05 3.37
N LYS A 325 2.74 -17.94 4.35
CA LYS A 325 2.18 -17.76 5.70
C LYS A 325 2.83 -16.60 6.44
N ILE A 326 4.15 -16.46 6.32
CA ILE A 326 4.89 -15.32 6.86
C ILE A 326 4.42 -14.02 6.18
N SER A 327 4.13 -14.06 4.87
CA SER A 327 3.61 -12.90 4.14
C SER A 327 2.20 -12.52 4.60
N GLN A 328 1.30 -13.48 4.86
CA GLN A 328 -0.01 -13.23 5.46
C GLN A 328 0.12 -12.62 6.87
N ALA A 329 1.05 -13.12 7.69
CA ALA A 329 1.30 -12.58 9.03
C ALA A 329 1.83 -11.14 8.98
N LEU A 330 2.70 -10.83 8.01
CA LEU A 330 3.13 -9.46 7.75
C LEU A 330 1.94 -8.56 7.36
N SER A 331 1.06 -9.03 6.47
CA SER A 331 -0.17 -8.30 6.14
C SER A 331 -1.01 -8.03 7.40
N LEU A 332 -1.13 -9.00 8.31
CA LEU A 332 -1.87 -8.82 9.56
C LEU A 332 -1.22 -7.78 10.46
N VAL A 333 0.11 -7.76 10.58
CA VAL A 333 0.84 -6.71 11.30
C VAL A 333 0.55 -5.33 10.70
N ILE A 334 0.62 -5.19 9.38
CA ILE A 334 0.29 -3.93 8.68
C ILE A 334 -1.17 -3.53 8.98
N PHE A 335 -2.10 -4.48 8.96
CA PHE A 335 -3.51 -4.24 9.27
C PHE A 335 -3.75 -3.81 10.73
N ILE A 336 -3.05 -4.39 11.69
CA ILE A 336 -3.10 -3.98 13.11
C ILE A 336 -2.70 -2.50 13.24
N PHE A 337 -1.65 -2.07 12.54
CA PHE A 337 -1.27 -0.66 12.52
C PHE A 337 -2.28 0.23 11.78
N TYR A 338 -2.91 -0.26 10.70
CA TYR A 338 -4.00 0.44 10.02
C TYR A 338 -5.14 0.71 11.00
N LEU A 339 -5.64 -0.32 11.69
CA LEU A 339 -6.69 -0.19 12.69
C LEU A 339 -6.31 0.79 13.81
N TYR A 340 -5.07 0.71 14.29
CA TYR A 340 -4.57 1.64 15.31
C TYR A 340 -4.65 3.10 14.84
N TYR A 341 -4.18 3.44 13.63
CA TYR A 341 -4.23 4.81 13.12
C TYR A 341 -5.65 5.27 12.74
N SER A 342 -6.50 4.35 12.29
CA SER A 342 -7.93 4.60 12.09
C SER A 342 -8.61 5.00 13.40
N LEU A 343 -8.38 4.24 14.48
CA LEU A 343 -8.88 4.58 15.81
C LEU A 343 -8.28 5.90 16.33
N LYS A 344 -7.00 6.18 16.08
CA LYS A 344 -6.41 7.47 16.46
C LYS A 344 -7.08 8.65 15.77
N THR A 345 -7.50 8.47 14.52
CA THR A 345 -8.22 9.50 13.76
C THR A 345 -9.59 9.76 14.37
N ILE A 346 -10.31 8.69 14.73
CA ILE A 346 -11.58 8.76 15.46
C ILE A 346 -11.40 9.49 16.80
N ASP A 347 -10.47 9.05 17.66
CA ASP A 347 -10.20 9.66 18.98
C ASP A 347 -9.82 11.14 18.85
N LEU A 348 -8.95 11.47 17.89
CA LEU A 348 -8.55 12.85 17.64
C LEU A 348 -9.74 13.72 17.23
N PHE A 349 -10.55 13.27 16.27
CA PHE A 349 -11.72 14.01 15.80
C PHE A 349 -12.69 14.33 16.94
N TYR A 350 -13.02 13.33 17.76
CA TYR A 350 -13.96 13.53 18.86
C TYR A 350 -13.41 14.41 19.99
N ARG A 351 -12.11 14.32 20.31
CA ARG A 351 -11.48 15.23 21.28
C ARG A 351 -11.49 16.68 20.81
N GLN A 352 -11.22 16.92 19.54
CA GLN A 352 -11.17 18.29 18.99
C GLN A 352 -12.56 18.89 18.87
N ASN A 353 -13.57 18.12 18.45
CA ASN A 353 -14.95 18.60 18.42
C ASN A 353 -15.47 19.02 19.81
N LYS A 354 -15.08 18.31 20.87
CA LYS A 354 -15.40 18.72 22.25
C LYS A 354 -14.85 20.11 22.59
N LEU A 355 -13.63 20.43 22.12
CA LEU A 355 -13.01 21.73 22.37
C LEU A 355 -13.66 22.85 21.58
N ILE A 356 -14.13 22.56 20.36
CA ILE A 356 -14.70 23.56 19.43
C ILE A 356 -16.18 23.84 19.74
N SER A 357 -17.00 22.80 19.90
CA SER A 357 -18.46 22.94 19.96
C SER A 357 -18.99 23.34 21.35
N ARG A 358 -18.19 23.22 22.42
CA ARG A 358 -18.59 23.40 23.84
C ARG A 358 -19.80 22.57 24.30
N LYS A 359 -20.46 21.84 23.41
CA LYS A 359 -21.51 20.86 23.69
C LYS A 359 -20.91 19.63 24.37
N ASP A 360 -21.71 18.97 25.21
CA ASP A 360 -21.26 17.83 26.00
C ASP A 360 -20.53 16.78 25.15
N SER A 361 -19.47 16.22 25.74
CA SER A 361 -18.69 15.11 25.23
C SER A 361 -19.59 14.04 24.63
N MET A 362 -19.26 13.58 23.41
CA MET A 362 -19.86 12.38 22.80
C MET A 362 -20.04 11.30 23.86
N SER A 363 -21.23 10.67 23.85
CA SER A 363 -21.52 9.56 24.76
C SER A 363 -20.45 8.47 24.57
N PRO A 364 -19.79 7.99 25.64
CA PRO A 364 -18.85 6.88 25.59
C PRO A 364 -19.38 5.67 24.81
N LYS A 365 -20.70 5.44 24.82
CA LYS A 365 -21.34 4.35 24.07
C LYS A 365 -21.23 4.55 22.57
N ILE A 366 -21.56 5.75 22.06
CA ILE A 366 -21.50 6.02 20.61
C ILE A 366 -20.04 5.98 20.15
N TYR A 367 -19.10 6.51 20.94
CA TYR A 367 -17.67 6.42 20.64
C TYR A 367 -17.22 4.95 20.45
N LEU A 368 -17.60 4.06 21.37
CA LEU A 368 -17.28 2.63 21.26
C LEU A 368 -17.98 1.96 20.08
N LEU A 369 -19.21 2.35 19.74
CA LEU A 369 -19.92 1.84 18.56
C LEU A 369 -19.22 2.27 17.26
N VAL A 370 -18.82 3.53 17.13
CA VAL A 370 -18.08 4.05 15.97
C VAL A 370 -16.73 3.34 15.82
N ALA A 371 -16.01 3.14 16.92
CA ALA A 371 -14.79 2.34 16.92
C ALA A 371 -15.08 0.87 16.53
N GLY A 372 -16.20 0.32 17.01
CA GLY A 372 -16.68 -1.02 16.69
C GLY A 372 -16.95 -1.22 15.21
N VAL A 373 -17.55 -0.24 14.52
CA VAL A 373 -17.74 -0.27 13.06
C VAL A 373 -16.41 -0.49 12.35
N VAL A 374 -15.36 0.24 12.72
CA VAL A 374 -14.04 0.09 12.08
C VAL A 374 -13.38 -1.25 12.44
N MET A 375 -13.43 -1.68 13.69
CA MET A 375 -12.75 -2.90 14.15
C MET A 375 -13.42 -4.19 13.66
N PHE A 376 -14.75 -4.21 13.59
CA PHE A 376 -15.53 -5.40 13.22
C PHE A 376 -16.13 -5.31 11.83
N TRP A 377 -15.77 -4.33 11.00
CA TRP A 377 -16.26 -4.25 9.62
C TRP A 377 -16.06 -5.59 8.90
N THR A 378 -17.10 -6.10 8.24
CA THR A 378 -17.20 -7.52 7.84
C THR A 378 -15.99 -8.03 7.03
N SER A 379 -15.47 -7.22 6.12
CA SER A 379 -14.33 -7.60 5.26
C SER A 379 -12.97 -7.55 5.96
N ASN A 380 -12.87 -7.05 7.20
CA ASN A 380 -11.60 -6.92 7.92
C ASN A 380 -10.83 -8.23 8.02
N ALA A 381 -11.52 -9.33 8.32
CA ALA A 381 -10.88 -10.63 8.47
C ALA A 381 -10.14 -11.04 7.18
N ILE A 382 -10.79 -10.86 6.02
CA ILE A 382 -10.22 -11.13 4.70
C ILE A 382 -9.09 -10.15 4.38
N CYS A 383 -9.34 -8.85 4.54
CA CYS A 383 -8.35 -7.83 4.22
C CYS A 383 -7.10 -7.92 5.09
N SER A 384 -7.22 -8.39 6.32
CA SER A 384 -6.14 -8.40 7.30
C SER A 384 -5.01 -9.38 6.96
N ILE A 385 -5.31 -10.52 6.35
CA ILE A 385 -4.31 -11.58 6.06
C ILE A 385 -3.96 -11.67 4.57
N ARG A 386 -4.60 -10.87 3.73
CA ARG A 386 -4.40 -10.91 2.28
C ARG A 386 -3.00 -10.44 1.90
N VAL A 387 -2.31 -11.23 1.08
CA VAL A 387 -1.00 -10.87 0.51
C VAL A 387 -1.22 -9.97 -0.71
N GLY A 388 -0.71 -8.74 -0.66
CA GLY A 388 -0.86 -7.77 -1.73
C GLY A 388 -0.57 -6.35 -1.25
N ASN A 389 -0.36 -5.43 -2.19
CA ASN A 389 -0.01 -4.03 -1.87
C ASN A 389 -1.19 -3.20 -1.33
N ASP A 390 -2.42 -3.68 -1.44
CA ASP A 390 -3.63 -3.06 -0.88
C ASP A 390 -3.47 -2.73 0.61
N ILE A 391 -2.95 -3.68 1.39
CA ILE A 391 -2.87 -3.52 2.84
C ILE A 391 -1.88 -2.43 3.27
N MET A 392 -0.78 -2.30 2.51
CA MET A 392 0.21 -1.24 2.73
C MET A 392 -0.35 0.12 2.32
N PHE A 393 -1.14 0.17 1.24
CA PHE A 393 -1.89 1.36 0.87
C PHE A 393 -2.83 1.79 2.00
N ASP A 394 -3.63 0.86 2.55
CA ASP A 394 -4.59 1.14 3.62
C ASP A 394 -3.90 1.76 4.85
N LEU A 395 -2.79 1.14 5.30
CA LEU A 395 -2.00 1.66 6.42
C LEU A 395 -1.47 3.08 6.12
N LEU A 396 -0.74 3.25 5.02
CA LEU A 396 -0.07 4.51 4.72
C LEU A 396 -1.08 5.63 4.48
N TYR A 397 -2.22 5.32 3.86
CA TYR A 397 -3.34 6.23 3.72
C TYR A 397 -3.90 6.64 5.09
N ALA A 398 -4.17 5.68 5.98
CA ALA A 398 -4.69 5.97 7.32
C ALA A 398 -3.71 6.82 8.16
N VAL A 399 -2.41 6.56 8.06
CA VAL A 399 -1.38 7.37 8.73
C VAL A 399 -1.33 8.79 8.16
N SER A 400 -1.30 8.93 6.83
CA SER A 400 -1.32 10.24 6.17
C SER A 400 -2.58 11.02 6.55
N PHE A 401 -3.74 10.36 6.53
CA PHE A 401 -5.02 10.96 6.88
C PHE A 401 -5.09 11.38 8.35
N TYR A 402 -4.60 10.54 9.28
CA TYR A 402 -4.46 10.91 10.69
C TYR A 402 -3.66 12.20 10.86
N PHE A 403 -2.49 12.30 10.21
CA PHE A 403 -1.66 13.50 10.28
C PHE A 403 -2.26 14.69 9.54
N THR A 404 -3.05 14.47 8.49
CA THR A 404 -3.83 15.50 7.80
C THR A 404 -4.88 16.10 8.74
N VAL A 405 -5.67 15.25 9.43
CA VAL A 405 -6.64 15.68 10.44
C VAL A 405 -5.95 16.38 11.61
N LYS A 406 -4.81 15.87 12.06
CA LYS A 406 -4.01 16.50 13.13
C LYS A 406 -3.44 17.84 12.73
N TRP A 407 -2.97 17.98 11.49
CA TRP A 407 -2.54 19.26 10.93
C TRP A 407 -3.71 20.23 10.83
N TRP A 408 -4.88 19.76 10.40
CA TRP A 408 -6.09 20.58 10.31
C TRP A 408 -6.45 21.21 11.65
N TYR A 409 -6.50 20.42 12.72
CA TYR A 409 -6.88 20.94 14.04
C TYR A 409 -5.74 21.69 14.76
N MET A 410 -4.50 21.19 14.70
CA MET A 410 -3.38 21.76 15.47
C MET A 410 -2.57 22.83 14.72
N ARG A 411 -2.72 22.93 13.40
CA ARG A 411 -2.03 23.88 12.49
C ARG A 411 -0.48 23.84 12.54
N ARG A 412 0.09 22.75 13.07
CA ARG A 412 1.54 22.51 13.20
C ARG A 412 2.15 21.99 11.90
N ILE A 413 3.31 22.53 11.50
CA ILE A 413 3.97 22.18 10.23
C ILE A 413 4.48 20.74 10.24
N GLU A 414 4.90 20.23 11.40
CA GLU A 414 5.41 18.87 11.54
C GLU A 414 4.36 17.83 11.11
N HIS A 415 3.08 18.08 11.42
CA HIS A 415 1.99 17.20 11.02
C HIS A 415 1.69 17.29 9.52
N PHE A 416 1.86 18.47 8.92
CA PHE A 416 1.72 18.63 7.48
C PHE A 416 2.80 17.88 6.71
N VAL A 417 4.06 18.01 7.14
CA VAL A 417 5.19 17.28 6.55
C VAL A 417 4.94 15.77 6.67
N LEU A 418 4.57 15.28 7.86
CA LEU A 418 4.27 13.86 8.05
C LEU A 418 3.11 13.40 7.15
N ALA A 419 2.06 14.20 7.00
CA ALA A 419 0.97 13.89 6.09
C ALA A 419 1.48 13.72 4.64
N LEU A 420 2.31 14.65 4.15
CA LEU A 420 2.91 14.58 2.81
C LEU A 420 3.85 13.40 2.64
N THR A 421 4.71 13.13 3.62
CA THR A 421 5.64 11.99 3.58
C THR A 421 4.87 10.68 3.48
N PHE A 422 3.85 10.48 4.31
CA PHE A 422 3.05 9.26 4.25
C PHE A 422 2.15 9.20 3.01
N ALA A 423 1.73 10.34 2.45
CA ALA A 423 1.06 10.36 1.15
C ALA A 423 2.00 9.91 0.01
N ALA A 424 3.25 10.37 0.01
CA ALA A 424 4.26 9.94 -0.96
C ALA A 424 4.55 8.43 -0.85
N LEU A 425 4.76 7.93 0.38
CA LEU A 425 4.91 6.49 0.62
C LEU A 425 3.66 5.71 0.21
N CYS A 426 2.47 6.26 0.43
CA CYS A 426 1.21 5.64 0.01
C CYS A 426 1.15 5.47 -1.51
N VAL A 427 1.58 6.47 -2.30
CA VAL A 427 1.70 6.37 -3.76
C VAL A 427 2.72 5.28 -4.16
N TRP A 428 3.84 5.19 -3.44
CA TRP A 428 4.86 4.15 -3.68
C TRP A 428 4.43 2.74 -3.23
N ALA A 429 3.40 2.60 -2.40
CA ALA A 429 2.73 1.32 -2.18
C ALA A 429 1.69 1.02 -3.27
N LYS A 430 0.89 2.03 -3.64
CA LYS A 430 -0.15 1.91 -4.67
C LYS A 430 -0.50 3.28 -5.24
N THR A 431 -0.70 3.36 -6.56
CA THR A 431 -1.04 4.61 -7.26
C THR A 431 -2.28 5.33 -6.72
N ASN A 432 -3.24 4.60 -6.13
CA ASN A 432 -4.41 5.20 -5.48
C ASN A 432 -4.04 6.09 -4.28
N GLY A 433 -2.82 6.01 -3.76
CA GLY A 433 -2.29 6.94 -2.76
C GLY A 433 -2.32 8.41 -3.19
N LEU A 434 -2.46 8.69 -4.50
CA LEU A 434 -2.66 10.05 -5.01
C LEU A 434 -3.90 10.74 -4.43
N ILE A 435 -4.90 9.96 -4.01
CA ILE A 435 -6.10 10.50 -3.36
C ILE A 435 -5.73 11.24 -2.06
N ALA A 436 -4.73 10.76 -1.31
CA ALA A 436 -4.25 11.44 -0.10
C ALA A 436 -3.67 12.83 -0.42
N PHE A 437 -2.92 12.97 -1.52
CA PHE A 437 -2.48 14.29 -2.00
C PHE A 437 -3.66 15.18 -2.41
N GLY A 438 -4.69 14.61 -3.05
CA GLY A 438 -5.92 15.34 -3.37
C GLY A 438 -6.59 15.91 -2.13
N VAL A 439 -6.72 15.10 -1.07
CA VAL A 439 -7.29 15.53 0.22
C VAL A 439 -6.46 16.64 0.85
N ILE A 440 -5.14 16.48 0.93
CA ILE A 440 -4.24 17.48 1.52
C ILE A 440 -4.29 18.78 0.71
N GLY A 441 -4.24 18.69 -0.62
CA GLY A 441 -4.25 19.82 -1.54
C GLY A 441 -5.55 20.61 -1.44
N LEU A 442 -6.71 19.94 -1.47
CA LEU A 442 -8.00 20.61 -1.36
C LEU A 442 -8.19 21.30 0.00
N LEU A 443 -7.76 20.64 1.09
CA LEU A 443 -7.76 21.27 2.42
C LEU A 443 -6.80 22.46 2.51
N LEU A 444 -5.65 22.41 1.82
CA LEU A 444 -4.75 23.54 1.73
C LEU A 444 -5.40 24.71 0.99
N VAL A 445 -6.09 24.46 -0.12
CA VAL A 445 -6.87 25.49 -0.83
C VAL A 445 -7.91 26.12 0.09
N PHE A 446 -8.69 25.32 0.84
CA PHE A 446 -9.63 25.85 1.83
C PHE A 446 -8.97 26.72 2.90
N VAL A 447 -7.77 26.37 3.38
CA VAL A 447 -6.99 27.22 4.31
C VAL A 447 -6.60 28.55 3.68
N GLY A 448 -6.28 28.57 2.38
CA GLY A 448 -5.89 29.78 1.66
C GLY A 448 -7.06 30.73 1.40
N ILE A 449 -8.23 30.17 1.05
CA ILE A 449 -9.44 30.93 0.71
C ILE A 449 -10.13 31.46 1.97
N ILE A 450 -10.22 30.68 3.05
CA ILE A 450 -10.93 31.08 4.26
C ILE A 450 -10.06 32.09 5.03
N PRO A 451 -10.39 33.40 5.06
CA PRO A 451 -9.48 34.43 5.58
C PRO A 451 -9.19 34.25 7.08
N GLN A 452 -10.17 33.69 7.82
CA GLN A 452 -10.04 33.36 9.24
C GLN A 452 -8.96 32.28 9.51
N LEU A 453 -8.67 31.43 8.53
CA LEU A 453 -7.62 30.41 8.59
C LEU A 453 -6.26 30.92 8.08
N ASN A 454 -6.26 31.98 7.25
CA ASN A 454 -5.09 32.54 6.61
C ASN A 454 -4.56 33.81 7.29
N ARG A 455 -4.21 33.74 8.59
CA ARG A 455 -3.63 34.89 9.32
C ARG A 455 -2.15 35.18 8.97
N ARG A 456 -1.47 34.31 8.21
CA ARG A 456 -0.02 34.40 7.91
C ARG A 456 0.31 33.89 6.51
N SER A 457 0.23 34.77 5.52
CA SER A 457 0.48 34.49 4.09
C SER A 457 1.78 33.71 3.82
N VAL A 458 2.88 34.07 4.49
CA VAL A 458 4.18 33.40 4.32
C VAL A 458 4.14 31.91 4.72
N GLN A 459 3.43 31.57 5.80
CA GLN A 459 3.33 30.17 6.24
C GLN A 459 2.45 29.34 5.32
N TYR A 460 1.46 29.96 4.68
CA TYR A 460 0.64 29.34 3.66
C TYR A 460 1.46 29.06 2.40
N LEU A 461 2.18 30.07 1.89
CA LEU A 461 3.03 29.93 0.70
C LEU A 461 4.08 28.83 0.88
N PHE A 462 4.74 28.77 2.05
CA PHE A 462 5.69 27.69 2.34
C PHE A 462 5.05 26.30 2.26
N LYS A 463 3.85 26.11 2.81
CA LYS A 463 3.13 24.83 2.74
C LYS A 463 2.74 24.49 1.29
N LEU A 464 2.36 25.48 0.51
CA LEU A 464 2.03 25.31 -0.91
C LEU A 464 3.24 24.88 -1.72
N VAL A 465 4.37 25.57 -1.58
CA VAL A 465 5.62 25.20 -2.23
C VAL A 465 6.04 23.79 -1.81
N LEU A 466 6.00 23.49 -0.51
CA LEU A 466 6.34 22.16 -0.01
C LEU A 466 5.42 21.07 -0.58
N TYR A 467 4.11 21.33 -0.66
CA TYR A 467 3.14 20.43 -1.29
C TYR A 467 3.50 20.17 -2.74
N ILE A 468 3.72 21.23 -3.53
CA ILE A 468 4.05 21.13 -4.97
C ILE A 468 5.33 20.33 -5.15
N VAL A 469 6.40 20.65 -4.43
CA VAL A 469 7.68 19.93 -4.52
C VAL A 469 7.50 18.45 -4.20
N VAL A 470 6.87 18.10 -3.07
CA VAL A 470 6.72 16.69 -2.70
C VAL A 470 5.79 15.95 -3.66
N PHE A 471 4.70 16.58 -4.10
CA PHE A 471 3.75 16.00 -5.05
C PHE A 471 4.41 15.76 -6.42
N SER A 472 5.07 16.77 -6.98
CA SER A 472 5.78 16.67 -8.26
C SER A 472 6.89 15.64 -8.22
N SER A 473 7.71 15.63 -7.16
CA SER A 473 8.74 14.59 -7.00
C SER A 473 8.12 13.19 -6.90
N THR A 474 7.02 13.04 -6.15
CA THR A 474 6.33 11.74 -6.02
C THR A 474 5.79 11.28 -7.37
N LEU A 475 5.15 12.17 -8.14
CA LEU A 475 4.66 11.88 -9.48
C LEU A 475 5.80 11.47 -10.41
N TYR A 476 6.90 12.24 -10.40
CA TYR A 476 8.08 11.92 -11.20
C TYR A 476 8.57 10.51 -10.88
N PHE A 477 8.96 10.23 -9.64
CA PHE A 477 9.53 8.92 -9.30
C PHE A 477 8.55 7.75 -9.44
N SER A 478 7.25 7.96 -9.20
CA SER A 478 6.26 6.87 -9.26
C SER A 478 5.75 6.58 -10.67
N PHE A 479 5.85 7.55 -11.59
CA PHE A 479 5.32 7.43 -12.95
C PHE A 479 6.37 7.57 -14.05
N TYR A 480 7.63 7.91 -13.75
CA TYR A 480 8.68 8.10 -14.77
C TYR A 480 8.77 6.93 -15.76
N ASP A 481 8.98 5.71 -15.25
CA ASP A 481 9.07 4.51 -16.10
C ASP A 481 7.79 4.27 -16.92
N LYS A 482 6.62 4.59 -16.35
CA LYS A 482 5.33 4.44 -17.04
C LYS A 482 5.14 5.48 -18.14
N LEU A 483 5.59 6.71 -17.90
CA LEU A 483 5.55 7.79 -18.87
C LEU A 483 6.52 7.51 -20.03
N GLU A 484 7.72 7.02 -19.75
CA GLU A 484 8.67 6.58 -20.78
C GLU A 484 8.12 5.42 -21.61
N MET A 485 7.53 4.40 -20.97
CA MET A 485 6.89 3.30 -21.70
C MET A 485 5.71 3.75 -22.56
N ASN A 486 4.94 4.74 -22.11
CA ASN A 486 3.81 5.28 -22.87
C ASN A 486 4.26 6.12 -24.09
N LYS A 487 5.48 6.69 -24.06
CA LYS A 487 6.07 7.33 -25.26
C LYS A 487 6.37 6.32 -26.35
N VAL A 488 6.74 5.09 -25.97
CA VAL A 488 7.05 4.01 -26.92
C VAL A 488 5.77 3.29 -27.37
N HIS A 489 4.80 3.11 -26.47
CA HIS A 489 3.54 2.41 -26.72
C HIS A 489 2.36 3.27 -26.25
N SER A 490 1.76 4.05 -27.16
CA SER A 490 0.70 5.02 -26.84
C SER A 490 -0.57 4.42 -26.23
N ASP A 491 -0.77 3.10 -26.38
CA ASP A 491 -1.95 2.40 -25.86
C ASP A 491 -1.78 1.94 -24.40
N ASN A 492 -0.59 2.12 -23.81
CA ASN A 492 -0.32 1.69 -22.45
C ASN A 492 -1.07 2.56 -21.42
N LYS A 493 -1.94 1.92 -20.64
CA LYS A 493 -2.67 2.58 -19.56
C LYS A 493 -1.74 2.90 -18.39
N LEU A 494 -1.70 4.17 -17.98
CA LEU A 494 -0.78 4.67 -16.94
C LEU A 494 -1.06 4.12 -15.53
N ILE A 495 -2.32 3.87 -15.16
CA ILE A 495 -2.67 3.50 -13.77
C ILE A 495 -2.59 1.99 -13.57
N VAL A 496 -3.24 1.22 -14.45
CA VAL A 496 -3.36 -0.23 -14.35
C VAL A 496 -2.75 -0.87 -15.60
N GLY A 497 -1.58 -1.48 -15.44
CA GLY A 497 -0.76 -1.95 -16.56
C GLY A 497 -1.26 -3.25 -17.19
N ASN A 498 -1.96 -4.10 -16.43
CA ASN A 498 -2.45 -5.39 -16.90
C ASN A 498 -3.88 -5.34 -17.49
N VAL A 499 -4.47 -4.15 -17.69
CA VAL A 499 -5.85 -4.02 -18.18
C VAL A 499 -6.07 -4.68 -19.53
N GLY A 500 -5.07 -4.62 -20.41
CA GLY A 500 -5.13 -5.29 -21.71
C GLY A 500 -5.21 -6.82 -21.62
N GLY A 501 -4.84 -7.40 -20.48
CA GLY A 501 -4.93 -8.84 -20.22
C GLY A 501 -6.23 -9.28 -19.51
N LEU A 502 -7.14 -8.35 -19.20
CA LEU A 502 -8.41 -8.69 -18.56
C LEU A 502 -9.39 -9.27 -19.58
N SER A 503 -10.11 -10.32 -19.16
CA SER A 503 -11.16 -10.94 -19.99
C SER A 503 -12.26 -9.94 -20.35
N GLU A 504 -12.74 -9.99 -21.60
CA GLU A 504 -13.94 -9.28 -22.06
C GLU A 504 -15.16 -9.57 -21.18
N SER A 505 -15.24 -10.77 -20.59
CA SER A 505 -16.33 -11.14 -19.69
C SER A 505 -16.39 -10.30 -18.42
N LEU A 506 -15.34 -9.57 -18.04
CA LEU A 506 -15.34 -8.64 -16.90
C LEU A 506 -15.85 -7.24 -17.27
N LYS A 507 -16.01 -6.92 -18.56
CA LYS A 507 -16.47 -5.61 -18.99
C LYS A 507 -17.92 -5.36 -18.60
N VAL A 508 -18.20 -4.11 -18.27
CA VAL A 508 -19.49 -3.66 -17.73
C VAL A 508 -19.75 -2.24 -18.22
N TYR A 509 -21.02 -1.93 -18.48
CA TYR A 509 -21.39 -0.68 -19.16
C TYR A 509 -21.26 0.55 -18.23
N ASN A 510 -21.08 1.72 -18.83
CA ASN A 510 -21.02 3.03 -18.15
C ASN A 510 -22.24 3.89 -18.52
N THR A 511 -23.46 3.35 -18.39
CA THR A 511 -24.67 4.16 -18.56
C THR A 511 -25.00 4.91 -17.27
N THR A 512 -25.83 5.95 -17.36
CA THR A 512 -26.32 6.67 -16.18
C THR A 512 -27.04 5.74 -15.20
N GLU A 513 -27.77 4.74 -15.70
CA GLU A 513 -28.46 3.75 -14.88
C GLU A 513 -27.50 2.96 -14.00
N ASN A 514 -26.34 2.56 -14.55
CA ASN A 514 -25.30 1.83 -13.83
C ASN A 514 -24.80 2.58 -12.58
N PHE A 515 -24.86 3.92 -12.56
CA PHE A 515 -24.35 4.74 -11.44
C PHE A 515 -25.44 5.29 -10.52
N LEU A 516 -26.70 5.37 -10.94
CA LEU A 516 -27.78 5.96 -10.14
C LEU A 516 -28.71 4.92 -9.51
N VAL A 517 -28.79 3.71 -10.05
CA VAL A 517 -29.74 2.70 -9.57
C VAL A 517 -29.15 1.83 -8.48
N LEU A 518 -29.87 1.73 -7.36
CA LEU A 518 -29.67 0.73 -6.31
C LEU A 518 -31.04 0.11 -5.99
N ASN A 519 -31.23 -1.16 -6.31
CA ASN A 519 -32.44 -1.90 -5.93
C ASN A 519 -32.26 -2.50 -4.52
N PRO A 520 -32.92 -1.95 -3.47
CA PRO A 520 -32.70 -2.40 -2.09
C PRO A 520 -33.18 -3.82 -1.84
N VAL A 521 -34.25 -4.27 -2.52
CA VAL A 521 -34.79 -5.63 -2.39
C VAL A 521 -33.77 -6.63 -2.92
N LYS A 522 -33.30 -6.46 -4.16
CA LYS A 522 -32.25 -7.30 -4.75
C LYS A 522 -30.96 -7.25 -3.94
N PHE A 523 -30.60 -6.10 -3.39
CA PHE A 523 -29.41 -5.94 -2.54
C PHE A 523 -29.49 -6.81 -1.29
N VAL A 524 -30.65 -6.94 -0.67
CA VAL A 524 -30.86 -7.82 0.49
C VAL A 524 -30.97 -9.28 0.05
N GLU A 525 -31.72 -9.60 -1.00
CA GLU A 525 -31.98 -10.99 -1.43
C GLU A 525 -30.74 -11.72 -1.94
N ILE A 526 -29.89 -11.02 -2.69
CA ILE A 526 -28.65 -11.57 -3.25
C ILE A 526 -27.56 -11.42 -2.20
N PRO A 527 -27.08 -12.50 -1.55
CA PRO A 527 -26.16 -12.39 -0.41
C PRO A 527 -24.80 -11.84 -0.83
N PHE A 528 -24.22 -12.35 -1.92
CA PHE A 528 -22.87 -12.03 -2.40
C PHE A 528 -22.91 -11.56 -3.85
N THR A 529 -21.97 -10.69 -4.22
CA THR A 529 -21.81 -10.25 -5.61
C THR A 529 -20.89 -11.19 -6.39
N SER A 530 -20.63 -10.91 -7.67
CA SER A 530 -19.67 -11.64 -8.49
C SER A 530 -19.17 -10.77 -9.62
N SER A 531 -17.88 -10.86 -9.93
CA SER A 531 -17.26 -10.13 -11.04
C SER A 531 -17.69 -10.64 -12.41
N PHE A 532 -18.25 -11.86 -12.49
CA PHE A 532 -18.59 -12.53 -13.75
C PHE A 532 -20.10 -12.68 -14.02
N ASP A 533 -20.95 -12.52 -13.00
CA ASP A 533 -22.40 -12.79 -13.11
C ASP A 533 -23.22 -11.49 -13.00
N ASP A 534 -23.89 -11.12 -14.10
CA ASP A 534 -24.75 -9.93 -14.18
C ASP A 534 -25.95 -9.98 -13.23
N ASN A 535 -26.47 -11.18 -12.95
CA ASN A 535 -27.60 -11.35 -12.03
C ASN A 535 -27.22 -11.01 -10.58
N LYS A 536 -25.91 -10.91 -10.29
CA LYS A 536 -25.36 -10.55 -8.98
C LYS A 536 -24.96 -9.08 -8.88
N GLY A 537 -25.50 -8.24 -9.77
CA GLY A 537 -25.50 -6.78 -9.63
C GLY A 537 -24.19 -6.09 -9.99
N ARG A 538 -23.25 -6.75 -10.66
CA ARG A 538 -21.95 -6.17 -11.06
C ARG A 538 -22.02 -4.97 -12.00
N GLN A 539 -23.13 -4.86 -12.74
CA GLN A 539 -23.40 -3.71 -13.60
C GLN A 539 -23.63 -2.44 -12.79
N PHE A 540 -24.21 -2.53 -11.59
CA PHE A 540 -24.61 -1.39 -10.80
C PHE A 540 -23.52 -1.01 -9.78
N PHE A 541 -22.98 0.20 -9.91
CA PHE A 541 -21.86 0.71 -9.12
C PHE A 541 -22.12 0.60 -7.62
N TRP A 542 -23.23 1.16 -7.12
CA TRP A 542 -23.52 1.16 -5.68
C TRP A 542 -23.83 -0.24 -5.14
N PHE A 543 -24.48 -1.09 -5.92
CA PHE A 543 -24.74 -2.47 -5.52
C PHE A 543 -23.41 -3.21 -5.29
N TYR A 544 -22.54 -3.19 -6.29
CA TYR A 544 -21.27 -3.90 -6.25
C TYR A 544 -20.32 -3.29 -5.21
N LEU A 545 -20.22 -1.96 -5.13
CA LEU A 545 -19.37 -1.26 -4.17
C LEU A 545 -19.77 -1.58 -2.72
N LEU A 546 -21.07 -1.51 -2.39
CA LEU A 546 -21.54 -1.79 -1.04
C LEU A 546 -21.44 -3.29 -0.70
N LYS A 547 -21.67 -4.19 -1.66
CA LYS A 547 -21.47 -5.63 -1.43
C LYS A 547 -20.01 -5.99 -1.19
N THR A 548 -19.12 -5.52 -2.06
CA THR A 548 -17.67 -5.75 -1.90
C THR A 548 -17.12 -5.08 -0.64
N SER A 549 -17.74 -3.99 -0.17
CA SER A 549 -17.37 -3.40 1.12
C SER A 549 -17.52 -4.38 2.28
N MET A 550 -18.58 -5.21 2.28
CA MET A 550 -18.84 -6.18 3.34
C MET A 550 -18.15 -7.53 3.10
N PHE A 551 -18.17 -8.03 1.87
CA PHE A 551 -17.84 -9.43 1.58
C PHE A 551 -16.72 -9.62 0.55
N GLY A 552 -16.18 -8.54 -0.03
CA GLY A 552 -15.36 -8.61 -1.24
C GLY A 552 -16.15 -9.14 -2.45
N GLU A 553 -15.45 -9.52 -3.51
CA GLU A 553 -16.06 -10.20 -4.68
C GLU A 553 -16.36 -11.70 -4.42
N PHE A 554 -16.18 -12.15 -3.17
CA PHE A 554 -16.16 -13.56 -2.82
C PHE A 554 -17.54 -14.10 -2.45
N ARG A 555 -17.69 -15.41 -2.66
CA ARG A 555 -18.83 -16.20 -2.22
C ARG A 555 -18.43 -17.04 -1.02
N PHE A 556 -19.35 -17.15 -0.07
CA PHE A 556 -19.22 -18.02 1.07
C PHE A 556 -20.35 -19.05 1.02
N ASP A 557 -20.00 -20.31 1.22
CA ASP A 557 -20.98 -21.40 1.16
C ASP A 557 -21.66 -21.63 2.51
N GLY A 558 -22.87 -22.18 2.47
CA GLY A 558 -23.69 -22.41 3.65
C GLY A 558 -24.94 -21.52 3.70
N ILE A 559 -26.06 -22.15 4.02
CA ILE A 559 -27.37 -21.51 4.13
C ILE A 559 -27.35 -20.43 5.23
N PHE A 560 -26.71 -20.73 6.37
CA PHE A 560 -26.63 -19.80 7.49
C PHE A 560 -25.80 -18.54 7.16
N ILE A 561 -24.62 -18.69 6.53
CA ILE A 561 -23.81 -17.53 6.11
C ILE A 561 -24.60 -16.67 5.11
N SER A 562 -25.32 -17.31 4.19
CA SER A 562 -26.18 -16.59 3.24
C SER A 562 -27.24 -15.76 3.96
N TRP A 563 -27.96 -16.33 4.93
CA TRP A 563 -28.94 -15.58 5.74
C TRP A 563 -28.30 -14.43 6.52
N MET A 564 -27.13 -14.64 7.11
CA MET A 564 -26.38 -13.59 7.79
C MET A 564 -25.98 -12.47 6.82
N ALA A 565 -25.53 -12.80 5.60
CA ALA A 565 -25.16 -11.82 4.60
C ALA A 565 -26.37 -10.97 4.15
N ARG A 566 -27.55 -11.57 4.02
CA ARG A 566 -28.81 -10.85 3.77
C ARG A 566 -29.16 -9.91 4.93
N GLY A 567 -29.07 -10.40 6.16
CA GLY A 567 -29.30 -9.60 7.37
C GLY A 567 -28.34 -8.41 7.49
N LEU A 568 -27.05 -8.63 7.24
CA LEU A 568 -26.03 -7.58 7.19
C LEU A 568 -26.31 -6.55 6.08
N SER A 569 -26.79 -7.00 4.92
CA SER A 569 -27.16 -6.11 3.82
C SER A 569 -28.34 -5.21 4.20
N LEU A 570 -29.35 -5.77 4.87
CA LEU A 570 -30.48 -4.99 5.40
C LEU A 570 -30.03 -3.99 6.47
N LEU A 571 -29.17 -4.41 7.40
CA LEU A 571 -28.63 -3.53 8.45
C LEU A 571 -27.76 -2.42 7.86
N LEU A 572 -26.96 -2.70 6.82
CA LEU A 572 -26.19 -1.67 6.12
C LEU A 572 -27.11 -0.63 5.48
N LEU A 573 -28.20 -1.06 4.82
CA LEU A 573 -29.20 -0.14 4.27
C LEU A 573 -29.84 0.73 5.38
N ALA A 574 -30.06 0.18 6.58
CA ALA A 574 -30.58 0.94 7.72
C ALA A 574 -29.55 1.95 8.29
N VAL A 575 -28.26 1.65 8.18
CA VAL A 575 -27.17 2.53 8.67
C VAL A 575 -26.86 3.67 7.69
N ILE A 576 -27.08 3.50 6.38
CA ILE A 576 -26.81 4.53 5.35
C ILE A 576 -27.56 5.85 5.63
N PRO A 577 -28.87 5.89 5.97
CA PRO A 577 -29.54 7.13 6.33
C PRO A 577 -28.91 7.84 7.54
N ILE A 578 -28.44 7.08 8.54
CA ILE A 578 -27.75 7.63 9.72
C ILE A 578 -26.44 8.30 9.29
N PHE A 579 -25.68 7.64 8.42
CA PHE A 579 -24.47 8.19 7.83
C PHE A 579 -24.75 9.50 7.05
N VAL A 580 -25.76 9.52 6.19
CA VAL A 580 -26.16 10.70 5.41
C VAL A 580 -26.56 11.87 6.31
N LEU A 581 -27.39 11.61 7.34
CA LEU A 581 -27.74 12.60 8.35
C LEU A 581 -26.52 13.17 9.06
N GLY A 582 -25.53 12.33 9.35
CA GLY A 582 -24.26 12.74 9.94
C GLY A 582 -23.44 13.67 9.05
N ILE A 583 -23.42 13.43 7.74
CA ILE A 583 -22.79 14.35 6.78
C ILE A 583 -23.47 15.72 6.87
N PHE A 584 -24.79 15.77 6.76
CA PHE A 584 -25.52 17.04 6.78
C PHE A 584 -25.41 17.78 8.11
N SER A 585 -25.41 17.05 9.24
CA SER A 585 -25.35 17.66 10.57
C SER A 585 -23.97 18.23 10.90
N SER A 586 -22.90 17.74 10.27
CA SER A 586 -21.52 18.04 10.69
C SER A 586 -20.55 18.40 9.57
N PHE A 587 -21.02 18.61 8.34
CA PHE A 587 -20.18 18.84 7.15
C PHE A 587 -19.08 19.89 7.36
N ARG A 588 -19.43 21.05 7.94
CA ARG A 588 -18.48 22.16 8.15
C ARG A 588 -17.46 21.84 9.26
N GLU A 589 -17.91 21.24 10.36
CA GLU A 589 -17.05 20.88 11.50
C GLU A 589 -16.09 19.73 11.16
N ALA A 590 -16.54 18.83 10.30
CA ALA A 590 -15.85 17.63 9.87
C ALA A 590 -15.23 17.76 8.49
N LEU A 591 -14.88 18.98 8.05
CA LEU A 591 -14.42 19.23 6.67
C LEU A 591 -13.31 18.27 6.18
N PRO A 592 -12.24 17.94 6.95
CA PRO A 592 -11.27 16.93 6.51
C PRO A 592 -11.87 15.55 6.26
N ILE A 593 -12.85 15.15 7.09
CA ILE A 593 -13.57 13.89 6.99
C ILE A 593 -14.47 13.90 5.75
N SER A 594 -15.20 15.01 5.52
CA SER A 594 -16.05 15.22 4.33
C SER A 594 -15.24 15.20 3.04
N VAL A 595 -14.16 15.98 2.96
CA VAL A 595 -13.28 16.02 1.79
C VAL A 595 -12.71 14.64 1.47
N ASN A 596 -12.30 13.91 2.52
CA ASN A 596 -11.75 12.56 2.35
C ASN A 596 -12.75 11.59 1.74
N ILE A 597 -13.97 11.49 2.30
CA ILE A 597 -14.98 10.57 1.76
C ILE A 597 -15.43 10.97 0.36
N CYS A 598 -15.59 12.27 0.09
CA CYS A 598 -15.97 12.75 -1.24
C CYS A 598 -14.90 12.42 -2.29
N LEU A 599 -13.61 12.64 -1.99
CA LEU A 599 -12.53 12.36 -2.95
C LEU A 599 -12.30 10.87 -3.15
N LEU A 600 -12.43 10.04 -2.10
CA LEU A 600 -12.38 8.59 -2.23
C LEU A 600 -13.52 8.09 -3.14
N LEU A 601 -14.77 8.46 -2.86
CA LEU A 601 -15.91 8.07 -3.71
C LEU A 601 -15.80 8.59 -5.14
N LEU A 602 -15.41 9.86 -5.32
CA LEU A 602 -15.21 10.44 -6.66
C LEU A 602 -14.12 9.69 -7.43
N SER A 603 -13.00 9.38 -6.78
CA SER A 603 -11.91 8.62 -7.41
C SER A 603 -12.37 7.24 -7.86
N MET A 604 -13.26 6.60 -7.09
CA MET A 604 -13.80 5.28 -7.42
C MET A 604 -14.75 5.32 -8.63
N ILE A 605 -15.61 6.34 -8.68
CA ILE A 605 -16.49 6.58 -9.83
C ILE A 605 -15.66 6.85 -11.08
N LEU A 606 -14.66 7.74 -11.00
CA LEU A 606 -13.76 8.03 -12.11
C LEU A 606 -12.97 6.79 -12.55
N PHE A 607 -12.48 6.00 -11.60
CA PHE A 607 -11.77 4.75 -11.88
C PHE A 607 -12.65 3.79 -12.67
N ARG A 608 -13.92 3.62 -12.29
CA ARG A 608 -14.88 2.80 -13.03
C ARG A 608 -15.21 3.35 -14.43
N ILE A 609 -15.24 4.67 -14.60
CA ILE A 609 -15.47 5.30 -15.90
C ILE A 609 -14.30 5.00 -16.85
N PHE A 610 -13.05 5.16 -16.39
CA PHE A 610 -11.86 4.95 -17.21
C PHE A 610 -11.50 3.48 -17.41
N TYR A 611 -11.86 2.61 -16.47
CA TYR A 611 -11.62 1.17 -16.50
C TYR A 611 -12.96 0.46 -16.36
N PRO A 612 -13.67 0.21 -17.47
CA PRO A 612 -15.05 -0.28 -17.42
C PRO A 612 -15.14 -1.79 -17.13
N TYR A 613 -14.55 -2.23 -16.02
CA TYR A 613 -14.52 -3.62 -15.58
C TYR A 613 -15.23 -3.75 -14.22
N SER A 614 -15.86 -4.90 -13.98
CA SER A 614 -16.59 -5.17 -12.74
C SER A 614 -15.66 -5.13 -11.55
N CYS A 615 -14.44 -5.68 -11.68
CA CYS A 615 -13.42 -5.63 -10.63
C CYS A 615 -12.98 -4.19 -10.30
N SER A 616 -13.14 -3.23 -11.23
CA SER A 616 -12.88 -1.81 -10.97
C SER A 616 -13.94 -1.15 -10.08
N ASN A 617 -15.04 -1.85 -9.75
CA ASN A 617 -16.03 -1.43 -8.75
C ASN A 617 -15.71 -1.89 -7.32
N ASP A 618 -14.62 -2.64 -7.11
CA ASP A 618 -14.33 -3.24 -5.81
C ASP A 618 -13.95 -2.21 -4.73
N PHE A 619 -14.60 -2.32 -3.56
CA PHE A 619 -14.38 -1.41 -2.43
C PHE A 619 -12.93 -1.37 -1.91
N ARG A 620 -12.10 -2.39 -2.20
CA ARG A 620 -10.68 -2.44 -1.82
C ARG A 620 -9.88 -1.21 -2.29
N TYR A 621 -10.29 -0.56 -3.37
CA TYR A 621 -9.59 0.62 -3.90
C TYR A 621 -9.80 1.88 -3.05
N ILE A 622 -10.84 1.89 -2.20
CA ILE A 622 -11.20 3.01 -1.32
C ILE A 622 -11.50 2.55 0.11
N TYR A 623 -10.94 1.41 0.52
CA TYR A 623 -11.20 0.80 1.83
C TYR A 623 -10.98 1.74 3.04
N PRO A 624 -10.04 2.73 3.01
CA PRO A 624 -9.95 3.74 4.08
C PRO A 624 -11.22 4.58 4.31
N THR A 625 -12.22 4.51 3.41
CA THR A 625 -13.55 5.14 3.56
C THR A 625 -14.34 4.63 4.76
N VAL A 626 -14.01 3.44 5.30
CA VAL A 626 -14.68 2.91 6.51
C VAL A 626 -14.54 3.89 7.70
N VAL A 627 -13.41 4.59 7.81
CA VAL A 627 -13.16 5.55 8.90
C VAL A 627 -14.09 6.77 8.84
N PRO A 628 -14.13 7.58 7.74
CA PRO A 628 -15.06 8.69 7.66
C PRO A 628 -16.53 8.23 7.70
N PHE A 629 -16.85 7.06 7.14
CA PHE A 629 -18.19 6.47 7.24
C PHE A 629 -18.60 6.26 8.71
N ALA A 630 -17.75 5.60 9.51
CA ALA A 630 -17.99 5.37 10.92
C ALA A 630 -18.14 6.68 11.72
N ILE A 631 -17.29 7.68 11.45
CA ILE A 631 -17.36 9.00 12.10
C ILE A 631 -18.72 9.67 11.81
N PHE A 632 -19.16 9.69 10.56
CA PHE A 632 -20.43 10.33 10.20
C PHE A 632 -21.63 9.57 10.75
N ILE A 633 -21.61 8.24 10.85
CA ILE A 633 -22.68 7.52 11.58
C ILE A 633 -22.80 8.02 13.01
N GLY A 634 -21.68 8.17 13.73
CA GLY A 634 -21.67 8.72 15.08
C GLY A 634 -22.31 10.10 15.14
N LYS A 635 -21.97 10.98 14.20
CA LYS A 635 -22.55 12.33 14.07
C LYS A 635 -24.03 12.32 13.70
N GLY A 636 -24.48 11.34 12.93
CA GLY A 636 -25.90 11.15 12.62
C GLY A 636 -26.70 10.79 13.87
N ILE A 637 -26.16 9.92 14.74
CA ILE A 637 -26.80 9.56 16.01
C ILE A 637 -26.82 10.77 16.97
N GLU A 638 -25.73 11.54 17.04
CA GLU A 638 -25.64 12.74 17.88
C GLU A 638 -26.58 13.88 17.44
N ALA A 639 -26.99 13.92 16.18
CA ALA A 639 -27.97 14.90 15.70
C ALA A 639 -29.31 14.84 16.46
N PHE A 640 -29.60 13.70 17.10
CA PHE A 640 -30.81 13.46 17.89
C PHE A 640 -30.60 13.55 19.40
N ASP A 641 -29.64 14.35 19.87
CA ASP A 641 -29.36 14.53 21.31
C ASP A 641 -30.60 14.92 22.14
N THR A 642 -31.53 15.69 21.56
CA THR A 642 -32.78 16.12 22.21
C THR A 642 -33.82 14.98 22.29
N GLN A 643 -33.78 14.04 21.35
CA GLN A 643 -34.74 12.93 21.22
C GLN A 643 -34.10 11.62 21.66
N LYS A 644 -33.95 11.46 22.99
CA LYS A 644 -33.22 10.34 23.61
C LYS A 644 -33.67 8.94 23.15
N TRP A 645 -34.97 8.77 22.88
CA TRP A 645 -35.52 7.49 22.41
C TRP A 645 -34.99 7.14 21.01
N LEU A 646 -35.04 8.11 20.07
CA LEU A 646 -34.56 7.94 18.70
C LEU A 646 -33.05 7.72 18.68
N ARG A 647 -32.29 8.51 19.44
CA ARG A 647 -30.85 8.31 19.63
C ARG A 647 -30.53 6.89 20.12
N SER A 648 -31.30 6.38 21.08
CA SER A 648 -31.12 5.03 21.62
C SER A 648 -31.47 3.96 20.58
N PHE A 649 -32.58 4.13 19.85
CA PHE A 649 -32.98 3.25 18.75
C PHE A 649 -31.91 3.17 17.66
N LEU A 650 -31.40 4.30 17.18
CA LEU A 650 -30.33 4.34 16.18
C LEU A 650 -29.02 3.71 16.70
N SER A 651 -28.71 3.90 18.00
CA SER A 651 -27.57 3.25 18.64
C SER A 651 -27.73 1.73 18.71
N ILE A 652 -28.96 1.22 18.92
CA ILE A 652 -29.28 -0.21 18.91
C ILE A 652 -29.11 -0.79 17.49
N ILE A 653 -29.60 -0.11 16.46
CA ILE A 653 -29.38 -0.54 15.06
C ILE A 653 -27.88 -0.69 14.78
N LEU A 654 -27.08 0.31 15.16
CA LEU A 654 -25.64 0.27 14.96
C LEU A 654 -24.95 -0.84 15.78
N PHE A 655 -25.39 -1.04 17.02
CA PHE A 655 -24.90 -2.14 17.86
C PHE A 655 -25.17 -3.50 17.23
N ILE A 656 -26.40 -3.74 16.76
CA ILE A 656 -26.79 -4.98 16.07
C ILE A 656 -25.93 -5.15 14.81
N PHE A 657 -25.73 -4.09 14.02
CA PHE A 657 -24.84 -4.13 12.85
C PHE A 657 -23.42 -4.59 13.22
N VAL A 658 -22.78 -3.95 14.21
CA VAL A 658 -21.42 -4.30 14.65
C VAL A 658 -21.34 -5.76 15.15
N VAL A 659 -22.31 -6.20 15.93
CA VAL A 659 -22.38 -7.58 16.43
C VAL A 659 -22.52 -8.57 15.26
N PHE A 660 -23.41 -8.29 14.31
CA PHE A 660 -23.60 -9.14 13.13
C PHE A 660 -22.34 -9.20 12.26
N CYS A 661 -21.59 -8.10 12.13
CA CYS A 661 -20.33 -8.11 11.38
C CYS A 661 -19.28 -9.01 12.06
N GLY A 662 -19.14 -8.90 13.38
CA GLY A 662 -18.24 -9.76 14.16
C GLY A 662 -18.65 -11.24 14.12
N LEU A 663 -19.95 -11.53 14.28
CA LEU A 663 -20.47 -12.90 14.16
C LEU A 663 -20.23 -13.48 12.77
N PHE A 664 -20.40 -12.69 11.70
CA PHE A 664 -20.16 -13.15 10.33
C PHE A 664 -18.70 -13.59 10.16
N GLN A 665 -17.75 -12.80 10.67
CA GLN A 665 -16.33 -13.15 10.61
C GLN A 665 -16.04 -14.46 11.36
N ILE A 666 -16.63 -14.66 12.55
CA ILE A 666 -16.46 -15.87 13.34
C ILE A 666 -17.08 -17.09 12.65
N MET A 667 -18.30 -16.98 12.14
CA MET A 667 -18.99 -18.08 11.47
C MET A 667 -18.29 -18.51 10.19
N ASN A 668 -17.70 -17.55 9.48
CA ASN A 668 -16.91 -17.84 8.30
C ASN A 668 -15.64 -18.64 8.64
N ILE A 669 -15.02 -18.41 9.80
CA ILE A 669 -13.94 -19.28 10.29
C ILE A 669 -14.47 -20.69 10.53
N VAL A 670 -15.54 -20.81 11.33
CA VAL A 670 -16.07 -22.10 11.80
C VAL A 670 -16.47 -23.02 10.65
N ILE A 671 -16.95 -22.46 9.54
CA ILE A 671 -17.39 -23.26 8.37
C ILE A 671 -16.21 -23.71 7.50
N ASN A 672 -15.07 -23.02 7.56
CA ASN A 672 -13.86 -23.40 6.83
C ASN A 672 -12.88 -24.26 7.66
N MET A 673 -13.16 -24.44 8.96
CA MET A 673 -12.50 -25.43 9.83
C MET A 673 -13.19 -26.77 9.69
#